data_AF-A0A9X2ERF3-F1
#
_entry.id   AF-A0A9X2ERF3-F1
#
_cell.length_a   1.000
_cell.length_b   1.000
_cell.length_c   1.000
_cell.angle_alpha   90.00
_cell.angle_beta   90.00
_cell.angle_gamma   90.00
#
_symmetry.space_group_name_H-M   'P 1'
#
loop_
_entity.id
_entity.type
_entity.pdbx_description
1 polymer ?
#
loop_
_entity_poly.entity_id
_entity_poly.type
_entity_poly.pdbx_seq_one_letter_code
_entity_poly.pdbx_strand_id
1 'polypeptide(L)'
;MHKIIGLVSGLFLSASLSMSAQGEIDSSDDKVKRLDLQGQIDTKAPLSKSLWAGAHNAYASYQWDQGVYTDVNQWYAPEKLFRRGVRLVEYDTYPSSTFSSTPHLCHMGLEEATMCIYMFGTAATLGDGLDEVKDFLKDNNDEVIFLKFEAYDSDYHQNFRNKIGEKIESRLGELVFKPTDWGYTEDACASLPVQKLTKQDVLDAGRNVILFTQVPRDYPHTGDNNLCDYHDESNTSKFRRNVWIGVDEMDASGSLTSHEPLAQNSSQLTPDIDGNTSATTHYENGNFSVALDATTEYSKDDIKISGSTVMEKAEAGYNLLELALVEANATTIGASKAPQIEDFTWSWRNDSPSGGNRCAWMTNDGEITDYSCSTERVFACVDDERNWHISSTSGSWSDGYNVCAEQGYDFGMPYNAHENATLYSLRGSEGVNTSIWLNYYEPFEGFWIAGQDSYSDFGYIKKDAVGGTGGSEFDSIDLVKRKLLGSGAMNIKSVQIRSGSRIDGLKACYEFKQAISQATASNHELCIEYGNGEGGSLGTILSFNSASDEYLDDVEICVDDEKYEAGSVYYLKLTASDGSSISGGTEQGSCTTYASSSSQQIFAFHGSHDDEIDSLGVHKLSSSLVSPGYYATEWLDLDDPSSDGIDYESFNEHQAAGNITNSCEVSDVASIEARVADTKLDYPLTGESLLVGDIGPNYRFFCATEDCSDYEVRYFFTRAGCLP
;
A
#
# COMPACT_ATOMS: atom_id res chain seq x y z
N MET A 1 9.94 -16.47 -85.98
CA MET A 1 11.09 -17.08 -85.25
C MET A 1 11.81 -15.96 -84.54
N HIS A 2 11.79 -15.89 -83.21
CA HIS A 2 12.84 -15.28 -82.37
C HIS A 2 12.60 -15.78 -80.93
N LYS A 3 13.68 -16.21 -80.30
CA LYS A 3 13.75 -17.09 -79.14
C LYS A 3 13.61 -16.34 -77.81
N ILE A 4 13.09 -17.09 -76.84
CA ILE A 4 13.00 -16.87 -75.39
C ILE A 4 14.38 -16.59 -74.78
N ILE A 5 14.45 -15.61 -73.87
CA ILE A 5 15.50 -15.48 -72.84
C ILE A 5 14.76 -15.26 -71.50
N GLY A 6 14.99 -16.16 -70.56
CA GLY A 6 14.41 -16.14 -69.22
C GLY A 6 15.13 -15.19 -68.26
N LEU A 7 14.35 -14.56 -67.38
CA LEU A 7 14.86 -13.80 -66.24
C LEU A 7 15.28 -14.78 -65.13
N VAL A 8 16.54 -14.65 -64.69
CA VAL A 8 17.02 -15.16 -63.41
C VAL A 8 16.99 -13.98 -62.44
N SER A 9 16.12 -14.05 -61.42
CA SER A 9 16.14 -13.11 -60.29
C SER A 9 17.01 -13.70 -59.19
N GLY A 10 18.06 -12.99 -58.81
CA GLY A 10 18.99 -13.40 -57.77
C GLY A 10 18.37 -13.28 -56.38
N LEU A 11 18.44 -14.38 -55.61
CA LEU A 11 18.29 -14.38 -54.16
C LEU A 11 19.50 -13.67 -53.54
N PHE A 12 19.29 -12.54 -52.88
CA PHE A 12 20.18 -12.08 -51.82
C PHE A 12 19.69 -12.70 -50.50
N LEU A 13 20.44 -13.68 -49.98
CA LEU A 13 20.32 -14.10 -48.58
C LEU A 13 20.86 -12.96 -47.71
N SER A 14 19.99 -12.11 -47.16
CA SER A 14 20.31 -11.33 -45.97
C SER A 14 20.10 -12.24 -44.76
N ALA A 15 21.20 -12.78 -44.22
CA ALA A 15 21.18 -13.36 -42.89
C ALA A 15 21.02 -12.20 -41.89
N SER A 16 19.76 -11.88 -41.55
CA SER A 16 19.44 -11.10 -40.37
C SER A 16 19.80 -11.94 -39.16
N LEU A 17 20.98 -11.67 -38.58
CA LEU A 17 21.25 -11.99 -37.19
C LEU A 17 20.18 -11.27 -36.37
N SER A 18 19.14 -12.01 -36.01
CA SER A 18 18.16 -11.57 -35.04
C SER A 18 18.93 -11.49 -33.72
N MET A 19 19.25 -10.28 -33.28
CA MET A 19 19.65 -10.08 -31.88
C MET A 19 18.46 -10.56 -31.06
N SER A 20 18.67 -11.66 -30.34
CA SER A 20 17.70 -12.18 -29.39
C SER A 20 17.49 -11.09 -28.33
N ALA A 21 16.35 -10.41 -28.37
CA ALA A 21 15.83 -9.75 -27.19
C ALA A 21 15.67 -10.86 -26.15
N GLN A 22 16.52 -10.85 -25.11
CA GLN A 22 16.26 -11.65 -23.92
C GLN A 22 14.89 -11.23 -23.40
N GLY A 23 14.06 -12.24 -23.09
CA GLY A 23 12.64 -12.06 -22.80
C GLY A 23 12.42 -10.95 -21.79
N GLU A 24 11.50 -10.05 -22.10
CA GLU A 24 10.96 -9.09 -21.16
C GLU A 24 10.46 -9.86 -19.92
N ILE A 25 10.94 -9.48 -18.73
CA ILE A 25 10.45 -10.04 -17.46
C ILE A 25 8.95 -9.73 -17.39
N ASP A 26 8.13 -10.78 -17.41
CA ASP A 26 6.68 -10.69 -17.32
C ASP A 26 6.28 -10.66 -15.84
N SER A 27 5.09 -10.11 -15.54
CA SER A 27 4.42 -10.22 -14.25
C SER A 27 4.35 -11.66 -13.70
N SER A 28 4.43 -12.65 -14.59
CA SER A 28 4.47 -14.08 -14.25
C SER A 28 5.86 -14.60 -13.84
N ASP A 29 6.92 -13.78 -13.90
CA ASP A 29 8.28 -14.13 -13.47
C ASP A 29 8.33 -14.34 -11.95
N ASP A 30 9.00 -15.41 -11.52
CA ASP A 30 9.10 -15.77 -10.11
C ASP A 30 9.85 -14.71 -9.28
N LYS A 31 10.74 -13.94 -9.90
CA LYS A 31 11.42 -12.82 -9.23
C LYS A 31 10.46 -11.69 -8.88
N VAL A 32 9.55 -11.35 -9.79
CA VAL A 32 8.52 -10.33 -9.59
C VAL A 32 7.57 -10.79 -8.50
N LYS A 33 7.11 -12.03 -8.55
CA LYS A 33 6.24 -12.61 -7.50
C LYS A 33 6.87 -12.56 -6.12
N ARG A 34 8.17 -12.85 -6.00
CA ARG A 34 8.87 -12.78 -4.71
C ARG A 34 8.95 -11.36 -4.17
N LEU A 35 9.24 -10.38 -5.02
CA LEU A 35 9.28 -8.98 -4.60
C LEU A 35 7.89 -8.48 -4.20
N ASP A 36 6.85 -8.89 -4.94
CA ASP A 36 5.44 -8.61 -4.61
C ASP A 36 5.05 -9.17 -3.24
N LEU A 37 5.29 -10.48 -3.01
CA LEU A 37 5.07 -11.11 -1.71
C LEU A 37 5.89 -10.47 -0.58
N GLN A 38 7.11 -10.04 -0.86
CA GLN A 38 7.93 -9.30 0.10
C GLN A 38 7.31 -7.93 0.45
N GLY A 39 6.76 -7.23 -0.53
CA GLY A 39 6.13 -5.91 -0.35
C GLY A 39 4.92 -5.90 0.60
N GLN A 40 4.39 -7.10 0.91
CA GLN A 40 3.28 -7.32 1.84
C GLN A 40 3.73 -7.74 3.26
N ILE A 41 5.03 -8.03 3.47
CA ILE A 41 5.54 -8.46 4.78
C ILE A 41 5.45 -7.33 5.81
N ASP A 42 5.74 -6.11 5.39
CA ASP A 42 5.80 -4.90 6.23
C ASP A 42 4.46 -4.13 6.25
N THR A 43 3.34 -4.77 5.86
CA THR A 43 2.03 -4.11 5.82
C THR A 43 1.63 -3.49 7.17
N LYS A 44 1.96 -4.17 8.27
CA LYS A 44 1.71 -3.70 9.65
C LYS A 44 2.90 -2.95 10.26
N ALA A 45 4.00 -2.81 9.55
CA ALA A 45 5.16 -2.08 10.05
C ALA A 45 4.90 -0.56 9.93
N PRO A 46 5.37 0.25 10.88
CA PRO A 46 5.51 1.68 10.66
C PRO A 46 6.33 1.96 9.40
N LEU A 47 6.04 3.06 8.69
CA LEU A 47 6.79 3.41 7.48
C LEU A 47 8.30 3.48 7.74
N SER A 48 8.73 4.02 8.89
CA SER A 48 10.13 4.03 9.36
C SER A 48 10.79 2.64 9.49
N LYS A 49 9.99 1.57 9.48
CA LYS A 49 10.46 0.18 9.51
C LYS A 49 10.17 -0.59 8.22
N SER A 50 9.48 0.02 7.26
CA SER A 50 9.18 -0.55 5.94
C SER A 50 10.36 -0.49 4.96
N LEU A 51 10.28 -1.27 3.88
CA LEU A 51 11.23 -1.23 2.75
C LEU A 51 10.48 -1.05 1.42
N TRP A 52 10.89 -0.06 0.64
CA TRP A 52 10.29 0.29 -0.64
C TRP A 52 11.30 0.11 -1.77
N ALA A 53 11.04 -0.87 -2.64
CA ALA A 53 11.71 -0.97 -3.92
C ALA A 53 11.25 0.19 -4.82
N GLY A 54 12.19 1.02 -5.24
CA GLY A 54 11.91 2.29 -5.89
C GLY A 54 12.68 2.56 -7.18
N ALA A 55 12.13 3.47 -7.99
CA ALA A 55 12.75 3.95 -9.20
C ALA A 55 12.88 5.49 -9.18
N HIS A 56 14.12 5.97 -9.28
CA HIS A 56 14.44 7.39 -9.36
C HIS A 56 14.03 7.93 -10.73
N ASN A 57 13.26 9.03 -10.74
CA ASN A 57 12.75 9.67 -11.94
C ASN A 57 12.06 8.70 -12.92
N ALA A 58 11.10 7.90 -12.42
CA ALA A 58 10.49 6.83 -13.23
C ALA A 58 9.80 7.31 -14.51
N TYR A 59 9.37 8.58 -14.55
CA TYR A 59 8.77 9.19 -15.73
C TYR A 59 9.77 9.38 -16.88
N ALA A 60 11.06 9.52 -16.58
CA ALA A 60 12.13 9.69 -17.54
C ALA A 60 12.51 8.33 -18.13
N SER A 61 11.62 7.76 -18.94
CA SER A 61 11.72 6.37 -19.40
C SER A 61 11.70 6.19 -20.91
N TYR A 62 12.64 5.38 -21.41
CA TYR A 62 12.80 5.11 -22.83
C TYR A 62 11.54 4.52 -23.49
N GLN A 63 10.83 3.62 -22.81
CA GLN A 63 9.61 3.02 -23.35
C GLN A 63 8.45 4.02 -23.44
N TRP A 64 8.46 5.05 -22.61
CA TRP A 64 7.41 6.07 -22.64
C TRP A 64 7.70 7.12 -23.72
N ASP A 65 8.92 7.65 -23.75
CA ASP A 65 9.29 8.73 -24.68
C ASP A 65 9.85 8.25 -26.04
N GLN A 66 10.08 6.94 -26.20
CA GLN A 66 10.62 6.31 -27.41
C GLN A 66 12.01 6.82 -27.81
N GLY A 67 12.83 7.25 -26.84
CA GLY A 67 14.15 7.84 -27.02
C GLY A 67 14.15 9.26 -27.55
N VAL A 68 13.00 9.96 -27.51
CA VAL A 68 12.92 11.39 -27.85
C VAL A 68 13.46 12.26 -26.72
N TYR A 69 13.28 11.81 -25.48
CA TYR A 69 13.88 12.43 -24.31
C TYR A 69 15.31 11.90 -24.16
N THR A 70 16.28 12.80 -23.97
CA THR A 70 17.70 12.43 -23.92
C THR A 70 18.17 12.08 -22.51
N ASP A 71 17.45 12.55 -21.50
CA ASP A 71 17.80 12.40 -20.09
C ASP A 71 16.99 11.23 -19.52
N VAL A 72 17.28 10.04 -20.05
CA VAL A 72 16.57 8.80 -19.69
C VAL A 72 17.19 8.21 -18.42
N ASN A 73 16.39 8.11 -17.35
CA ASN A 73 16.76 7.45 -16.10
C ASN A 73 16.33 5.98 -16.06
N GLN A 74 15.25 5.62 -16.74
CA GLN A 74 14.68 4.27 -16.73
C GLN A 74 14.48 3.71 -18.13
N TRP A 75 14.49 2.38 -18.25
CA TRP A 75 14.10 1.75 -19.50
C TRP A 75 12.57 1.61 -19.60
N TYR A 76 11.95 1.12 -18.54
CA TYR A 76 10.52 0.83 -18.46
C TYR A 76 9.72 2.05 -18.01
N ALA A 77 8.50 2.19 -18.55
CA ALA A 77 7.53 3.16 -18.07
C ALA A 77 7.05 2.83 -16.64
N PRO A 78 6.55 3.80 -15.86
CA PRO A 78 6.12 3.57 -14.48
C PRO A 78 5.14 2.41 -14.30
N GLU A 79 4.09 2.27 -15.11
CA GLU A 79 3.13 1.15 -15.01
C GLU A 79 3.84 -0.21 -15.06
N LYS A 80 4.82 -0.33 -15.96
CA LYS A 80 5.61 -1.55 -16.12
C LYS A 80 6.55 -1.80 -14.94
N LEU A 81 7.06 -0.76 -14.29
CA LEU A 81 7.84 -0.88 -13.06
C LEU A 81 6.94 -1.34 -11.90
N PHE A 82 5.73 -0.79 -11.77
CA PHE A 82 4.76 -1.24 -10.76
C PHE A 82 4.41 -2.72 -10.93
N ARG A 83 4.11 -3.16 -12.16
CA ARG A 83 3.87 -4.58 -12.47
C ARG A 83 5.07 -5.51 -12.22
N ARG A 84 6.25 -4.95 -11.92
CA ARG A 84 7.49 -5.67 -11.58
C ARG A 84 7.82 -5.64 -10.09
N GLY A 85 6.96 -5.08 -9.25
CA GLY A 85 7.15 -5.01 -7.79
C GLY A 85 7.74 -3.70 -7.27
N VAL A 86 8.01 -2.72 -8.15
CA VAL A 86 8.32 -1.35 -7.69
C VAL A 86 7.08 -0.75 -7.04
N ARG A 87 7.24 -0.05 -5.92
CA ARG A 87 6.15 0.63 -5.19
C ARG A 87 6.47 2.06 -4.81
N LEU A 88 7.69 2.52 -5.09
CA LEU A 88 8.12 3.90 -4.96
C LEU A 88 8.53 4.46 -6.31
N VAL A 89 8.01 5.61 -6.71
CA VAL A 89 8.53 6.37 -7.85
C VAL A 89 8.61 7.86 -7.53
N GLU A 90 9.49 8.55 -8.24
CA GLU A 90 9.64 10.02 -8.19
C GLU A 90 9.12 10.67 -9.47
N TYR A 91 8.35 11.76 -9.30
CA TYR A 91 7.87 12.66 -10.35
C TYR A 91 8.34 14.10 -10.11
N ASP A 92 9.24 14.57 -10.97
CA ASP A 92 9.60 15.98 -11.07
C ASP A 92 8.56 16.70 -11.91
N THR A 93 8.07 17.82 -11.39
CA THR A 93 6.95 18.53 -11.99
C THR A 93 7.33 19.97 -12.31
N TYR A 94 7.20 20.34 -13.59
CA TYR A 94 7.43 21.70 -14.06
C TYR A 94 6.31 22.19 -14.99
N PRO A 95 6.13 23.51 -15.14
CA PRO A 95 5.21 24.05 -16.13
C PRO A 95 5.63 23.69 -17.55
N SER A 96 4.65 23.51 -18.44
CA SER A 96 4.91 23.18 -19.86
C SER A 96 5.58 24.31 -20.66
N SER A 97 5.36 25.58 -20.27
CA SER A 97 5.93 26.75 -20.95
C SER A 97 5.73 28.03 -20.12
N THR A 98 6.25 29.17 -20.58
CA THR A 98 5.98 30.50 -19.97
C THR A 98 4.51 30.95 -20.02
N PHE A 99 3.68 30.33 -20.86
CA PHE A 99 2.27 30.73 -21.08
C PHE A 99 1.26 29.64 -20.70
N SER A 100 1.72 28.46 -20.28
CA SER A 100 0.88 27.35 -19.85
C SER A 100 1.44 26.71 -18.58
N SER A 101 0.64 26.71 -17.51
CA SER A 101 0.92 26.09 -16.23
C SER A 101 0.54 24.61 -16.16
N THR A 102 0.29 23.96 -17.30
CA THR A 102 -0.01 22.53 -17.36
C THR A 102 1.18 21.74 -16.80
N PRO A 103 1.02 20.99 -15.70
CA PRO A 103 2.12 20.24 -15.10
C PRO A 103 2.58 19.11 -16.03
N HIS A 104 3.87 19.11 -16.34
CA HIS A 104 4.56 18.07 -17.11
C HIS A 104 5.66 17.44 -16.26
N LEU A 105 6.03 16.22 -16.64
CA LEU A 105 7.06 15.43 -16.01
C LEU A 105 8.37 15.58 -16.80
N CYS A 106 9.35 16.25 -16.21
CA CYS A 106 10.66 16.44 -16.82
C CYS A 106 11.72 16.69 -15.76
N HIS A 107 12.94 16.21 -16.00
CA HIS A 107 14.08 16.50 -15.15
C HIS A 107 14.71 17.83 -15.59
N MET A 108 14.70 18.83 -14.72
CA MET A 108 15.27 20.13 -15.01
C MET A 108 16.08 20.69 -13.84
N GLY A 109 16.65 21.88 -14.01
CA GLY A 109 17.37 22.57 -12.93
C GLY A 109 16.46 22.99 -11.77
N LEU A 110 17.11 23.37 -10.66
CA LEU A 110 16.46 23.82 -9.43
C LEU A 110 16.01 25.30 -9.48
N GLU A 111 16.15 25.98 -10.61
CA GLU A 111 15.84 27.41 -10.74
C GLU A 111 14.33 27.64 -10.92
N GLU A 112 13.77 28.69 -10.31
CA GLU A 112 12.33 29.02 -10.37
C GLU A 112 11.85 29.38 -11.80
N ALA A 113 12.76 29.77 -12.69
CA ALA A 113 12.44 30.03 -14.10
C ALA A 113 12.38 28.76 -14.96
N THR A 114 12.50 27.57 -14.36
CA THR A 114 12.63 26.34 -15.12
C THR A 114 11.28 25.79 -15.58
N MET A 115 11.25 25.16 -16.76
CA MET A 115 10.06 24.64 -17.41
C MET A 115 10.41 23.50 -18.36
N CYS A 116 9.45 22.64 -18.66
CA CYS A 116 9.60 21.54 -19.61
C CYS A 116 9.64 22.04 -21.08
N ILE A 117 10.67 22.81 -21.47
CA ILE A 117 10.85 23.26 -22.86
C ILE A 117 11.54 22.15 -23.68
N TYR A 118 10.85 21.69 -24.72
CA TYR A 118 11.44 20.81 -25.73
C TYR A 118 11.29 21.37 -27.13
N MET A 119 12.38 21.33 -27.91
CA MET A 119 12.38 21.75 -29.32
C MET A 119 11.80 20.67 -30.26
N PHE A 120 11.80 19.40 -29.84
CA PHE A 120 11.26 18.26 -30.59
C PHE A 120 10.62 17.27 -29.59
N GLY A 121 9.29 17.12 -29.65
CA GLY A 121 8.53 16.29 -28.71
C GLY A 121 7.88 17.07 -27.56
N THR A 122 7.07 16.39 -26.76
CA THR A 122 6.45 16.90 -25.54
C THR A 122 6.74 15.90 -24.42
N ALA A 123 7.24 16.38 -23.27
CA ALA A 123 7.29 15.59 -22.05
C ALA A 123 5.91 15.01 -21.71
N ALA A 124 5.89 13.90 -20.97
CA ALA A 124 4.64 13.36 -20.43
C ALA A 124 3.95 14.41 -19.54
N THR A 125 2.61 14.42 -19.52
CA THR A 125 1.91 15.25 -18.55
C THR A 125 1.89 14.55 -17.21
N LEU A 126 1.75 15.33 -16.12
CA LEU A 126 1.50 14.73 -14.81
C LEU A 126 0.25 13.83 -14.84
N GLY A 127 -0.77 14.20 -15.62
CA GLY A 127 -1.99 13.40 -15.76
C GLY A 127 -1.70 11.98 -16.28
N ASP A 128 -0.82 11.86 -17.27
CA ASP A 128 -0.48 10.56 -17.85
C ASP A 128 0.22 9.65 -16.81
N GLY A 129 1.14 10.19 -16.00
CA GLY A 129 1.77 9.43 -14.91
C GLY A 129 0.79 9.01 -13.81
N LEU A 130 -0.13 9.90 -13.43
CA LEU A 130 -1.18 9.54 -12.46
C LEU A 130 -2.17 8.49 -13.01
N ASP A 131 -2.44 8.53 -14.32
CA ASP A 131 -3.29 7.54 -14.98
C ASP A 131 -2.61 6.14 -14.96
N GLU A 132 -1.29 6.04 -15.11
CA GLU A 132 -0.55 4.76 -14.94
C GLU A 132 -0.65 4.18 -13.51
N VAL A 133 -0.55 5.04 -12.48
CA VAL A 133 -0.76 4.61 -11.08
C VAL A 133 -2.19 4.08 -10.89
N LYS A 134 -3.18 4.80 -11.43
CA LYS A 134 -4.58 4.41 -11.37
C LYS A 134 -4.82 3.08 -12.07
N ASP A 135 -4.24 2.89 -13.24
CA ASP A 135 -4.42 1.69 -14.06
C ASP A 135 -3.78 0.47 -13.40
N PHE A 136 -2.61 0.61 -12.76
CA PHE A 136 -2.03 -0.46 -11.94
C PHE A 136 -2.96 -0.87 -10.79
N LEU A 137 -3.49 0.09 -10.05
CA LEU A 137 -4.31 -0.17 -8.87
C LEU A 137 -5.69 -0.78 -9.17
N LYS A 138 -6.18 -0.74 -10.42
CA LYS A 138 -7.45 -1.39 -10.81
C LYS A 138 -7.48 -2.89 -10.51
N ASP A 139 -6.34 -3.56 -10.72
CA ASP A 139 -6.20 -5.02 -10.53
C ASP A 139 -5.33 -5.36 -9.31
N ASN A 140 -4.88 -4.34 -8.56
CA ASN A 140 -3.96 -4.46 -7.44
C ASN A 140 -4.42 -3.55 -6.29
N ASN A 141 -5.70 -3.59 -5.94
CA ASN A 141 -6.26 -2.73 -4.88
C ASN A 141 -5.70 -3.07 -3.49
N ASP A 142 -5.02 -4.18 -3.31
CA ASP A 142 -4.29 -4.55 -2.09
C ASP A 142 -2.94 -3.84 -1.92
N GLU A 143 -2.45 -3.16 -2.96
CA GLU A 143 -1.13 -2.55 -2.97
C GLU A 143 -1.15 -1.08 -2.55
N VAL A 144 -0.07 -0.64 -1.88
CA VAL A 144 0.16 0.76 -1.54
C VAL A 144 1.30 1.31 -2.39
N ILE A 145 1.09 2.47 -3.02
CA ILE A 145 2.08 3.20 -3.82
C ILE A 145 2.56 4.42 -3.05
N PHE A 146 3.89 4.61 -3.03
CA PHE A 146 4.53 5.81 -2.52
C PHE A 146 5.00 6.66 -3.70
N LEU A 147 4.49 7.88 -3.83
CA LEU A 147 4.85 8.78 -4.92
C LEU A 147 5.48 10.05 -4.37
N LYS A 148 6.75 10.25 -4.74
CA LYS A 148 7.55 11.41 -4.38
C LYS A 148 7.38 12.50 -5.44
N PHE A 149 7.09 13.72 -4.99
CA PHE A 149 7.03 14.89 -5.87
C PHE A 149 8.19 15.85 -5.62
N GLU A 150 8.89 16.19 -6.69
CA GLU A 150 9.69 17.40 -6.74
C GLU A 150 8.90 18.49 -7.49
N ALA A 151 8.34 19.43 -6.72
CA ALA A 151 7.63 20.58 -7.24
C ALA A 151 8.32 21.84 -6.70
N TYR A 152 8.99 22.60 -7.57
CA TYR A 152 9.58 23.90 -7.24
C TYR A 152 8.63 25.03 -7.63
N ASP A 153 8.81 26.20 -7.02
CA ASP A 153 8.06 27.39 -7.42
C ASP A 153 8.43 27.82 -8.83
N SER A 154 7.49 28.50 -9.48
CA SER A 154 7.67 29.00 -10.84
C SER A 154 7.51 30.50 -10.91
N ASP A 155 8.54 31.17 -11.42
CA ASP A 155 8.55 32.61 -11.74
C ASP A 155 7.44 33.00 -12.74
N TYR A 156 7.04 32.06 -13.60
CA TYR A 156 6.07 32.29 -14.66
C TYR A 156 4.63 31.97 -14.22
N HIS A 157 4.46 31.11 -13.22
CA HIS A 157 3.16 30.57 -12.83
C HIS A 157 3.01 30.46 -11.31
N GLN A 158 2.65 31.57 -10.67
CA GLN A 158 2.44 31.67 -9.21
C GLN A 158 1.37 30.73 -8.63
N ASN A 159 0.56 30.05 -9.47
CA ASN A 159 -0.46 29.09 -9.06
C ASN A 159 -0.17 27.66 -9.52
N PHE A 160 1.10 27.36 -9.82
CA PHE A 160 1.52 26.06 -10.37
C PHE A 160 1.27 24.89 -9.42
N ARG A 161 1.59 25.02 -8.12
CA ARG A 161 1.33 23.97 -7.11
C ARG A 161 -0.15 23.59 -7.02
N ASN A 162 -1.04 24.59 -6.99
CA ASN A 162 -2.48 24.33 -7.05
C ASN A 162 -2.92 23.61 -8.34
N LYS A 163 -2.22 23.78 -9.48
CA LYS A 163 -2.49 23.01 -10.70
C LYS A 163 -2.10 21.54 -10.55
N ILE A 164 -1.02 21.25 -9.82
CA ILE A 164 -0.64 19.89 -9.42
C ILE A 164 -1.73 19.29 -8.52
N GLY A 165 -2.13 19.99 -7.46
CA GLY A 165 -3.21 19.55 -6.57
C GLY A 165 -4.54 19.29 -7.29
N GLU A 166 -4.95 20.19 -8.20
CA GLU A 166 -6.13 19.97 -9.07
C GLU A 166 -6.00 18.71 -9.94
N LYS A 167 -4.80 18.42 -10.43
CA LYS A 167 -4.55 17.25 -11.27
C LYS A 167 -4.64 15.97 -10.45
N ILE A 168 -4.03 15.94 -9.26
CA ILE A 168 -4.10 14.83 -8.30
C ILE A 168 -5.55 14.51 -7.97
N GLU A 169 -6.33 15.49 -7.50
CA GLU A 169 -7.74 15.30 -7.15
C GLU A 169 -8.56 14.75 -8.32
N SER A 170 -8.30 15.25 -9.53
CA SER A 170 -9.04 14.82 -10.73
C SER A 170 -8.75 13.39 -11.19
N ARG A 171 -7.65 12.77 -10.73
CA ARG A 171 -7.19 11.46 -11.20
C ARG A 171 -7.20 10.40 -10.10
N LEU A 172 -6.62 10.75 -8.95
CA LEU A 172 -6.37 9.85 -7.83
C LEU A 172 -7.05 10.30 -6.53
N GLY A 173 -7.83 11.38 -6.51
CA GLY A 173 -8.29 12.00 -5.25
C GLY A 173 -8.96 11.05 -4.24
N GLU A 174 -9.64 10.00 -4.70
CA GLU A 174 -10.26 8.97 -3.84
C GLU A 174 -9.26 7.92 -3.34
N LEU A 175 -8.15 7.72 -4.05
CA LEU A 175 -7.08 6.76 -3.74
C LEU A 175 -5.96 7.36 -2.87
N VAL A 176 -5.85 8.69 -2.80
CA VAL A 176 -4.80 9.38 -2.04
C VAL A 176 -5.10 9.36 -0.55
N PHE A 177 -4.14 8.91 0.25
CA PHE A 177 -4.12 9.06 1.69
C PHE A 177 -3.69 10.48 2.07
N LYS A 178 -4.66 11.29 2.46
CA LYS A 178 -4.51 12.74 2.66
C LYS A 178 -4.17 13.06 4.12
N PRO A 179 -3.56 14.21 4.40
CA PRO A 179 -3.39 14.70 5.77
C PRO A 179 -4.68 14.68 6.61
N THR A 180 -5.82 15.00 6.01
CA THR A 180 -7.13 14.94 6.69
C THR A 180 -7.54 13.52 7.09
N ASP A 181 -7.10 12.50 6.35
CA ASP A 181 -7.35 11.10 6.74
C ASP A 181 -6.60 10.78 8.05
N TRP A 182 -5.53 11.51 8.37
CA TRP A 182 -4.83 11.47 9.66
C TRP A 182 -5.25 12.59 10.63
N GLY A 183 -6.37 13.26 10.38
CA GLY A 183 -6.93 14.26 11.30
C GLY A 183 -6.22 15.61 11.34
N TYR A 184 -5.43 15.95 10.32
CA TYR A 184 -5.05 17.36 10.07
C TYR A 184 -6.21 18.14 9.45
N THR A 185 -6.19 19.48 9.55
CA THR A 185 -7.15 20.32 8.82
C THR A 185 -6.84 20.34 7.32
N GLU A 186 -7.85 20.67 6.49
CA GLU A 186 -7.81 20.53 5.03
C GLU A 186 -6.63 21.25 4.32
N ASP A 187 -6.12 22.33 4.92
CA ASP A 187 -5.04 23.17 4.40
C ASP A 187 -3.81 23.23 5.32
N ALA A 188 -3.80 22.43 6.38
CA ALA A 188 -2.66 22.31 7.28
C ALA A 188 -1.40 21.91 6.50
N CYS A 189 -0.26 22.44 6.93
CA CYS A 189 1.01 21.87 6.54
C CYS A 189 1.29 20.64 7.42
N ALA A 190 1.07 19.45 6.87
CA ALA A 190 1.20 18.20 7.61
C ALA A 190 2.51 17.50 7.26
N SER A 191 3.21 17.02 8.28
CA SER A 191 4.36 16.14 8.10
C SER A 191 3.90 14.69 8.07
N LEU A 192 4.61 13.85 7.31
CA LEU A 192 4.29 12.43 7.24
C LEU A 192 4.74 11.72 8.54
N PRO A 193 3.82 11.09 9.30
CA PRO A 193 4.12 10.49 10.60
C PRO A 193 4.69 9.07 10.45
N VAL A 194 5.93 8.98 9.98
CA VAL A 194 6.59 7.74 9.58
C VAL A 194 6.84 6.75 10.74
N GLN A 195 6.83 7.23 11.98
CA GLN A 195 7.02 6.43 13.19
C GLN A 195 5.78 5.59 13.54
N LYS A 196 4.59 5.96 13.04
CA LYS A 196 3.32 5.29 13.38
C LYS A 196 2.51 4.84 12.18
N LEU A 197 2.43 5.63 11.11
CA LEU A 197 1.64 5.29 9.93
C LEU A 197 2.13 3.96 9.33
N THR A 198 1.19 3.07 9.00
CA THR A 198 1.45 1.78 8.35
C THR A 198 0.78 1.70 6.98
N LYS A 199 1.16 0.72 6.15
CA LYS A 199 0.41 0.43 4.91
C LYS A 199 -1.01 -0.09 5.23
N GLN A 200 -1.18 -0.80 6.35
CA GLN A 200 -2.48 -1.26 6.82
C GLN A 200 -3.44 -0.09 7.07
N ASP A 201 -2.97 0.98 7.72
CA ASP A 201 -3.78 2.19 7.97
C ASP A 201 -4.28 2.82 6.68
N VAL A 202 -3.41 2.87 5.64
CA VAL A 202 -3.78 3.38 4.31
C VAL A 202 -4.87 2.53 3.68
N LEU A 203 -4.74 1.20 3.75
CA LEU A 203 -5.72 0.28 3.20
C LEU A 203 -7.05 0.32 3.96
N ASP A 204 -7.01 0.41 5.29
CA ASP A 204 -8.19 0.52 6.15
C ASP A 204 -8.90 1.86 5.98
N ALA A 205 -8.16 2.93 5.66
CA ALA A 205 -8.73 4.23 5.28
C ALA A 205 -9.44 4.21 3.91
N GLY A 206 -9.37 3.11 3.16
CA GLY A 206 -9.92 3.02 1.80
C GLY A 206 -9.05 3.71 0.75
N ARG A 207 -7.75 3.86 1.02
CA ARG A 207 -6.76 4.53 0.17
C ARG A 207 -5.70 3.55 -0.34
N ASN A 208 -4.84 4.02 -1.25
CA ASN A 208 -3.74 3.24 -1.84
C ASN A 208 -2.48 4.07 -2.08
N VAL A 209 -2.56 5.40 -2.11
CA VAL A 209 -1.47 6.24 -2.59
C VAL A 209 -1.03 7.23 -1.52
N ILE A 210 0.24 7.19 -1.13
CA ILE A 210 0.87 8.21 -0.28
C ILE A 210 1.64 9.17 -1.20
N LEU A 211 1.35 10.47 -1.10
CA LEU A 211 2.01 11.52 -1.88
C LEU A 211 2.81 12.41 -0.95
N PHE A 212 4.11 12.59 -1.17
CA PHE A 212 4.91 13.49 -0.34
C PHE A 212 5.87 14.34 -1.16
N THR A 213 6.34 15.43 -0.57
CA THR A 213 7.39 16.28 -1.13
C THR A 213 8.41 16.63 -0.05
N GLN A 214 9.65 16.88 -0.48
CA GLN A 214 10.76 17.27 0.40
C GLN A 214 11.57 18.44 -0.18
N VAL A 215 11.03 19.12 -1.20
CA VAL A 215 11.75 20.19 -1.89
C VAL A 215 11.27 21.56 -1.39
N PRO A 216 12.18 22.55 -1.25
CA PRO A 216 13.61 22.48 -1.53
C PRO A 216 14.42 21.82 -0.40
N ARG A 217 15.41 21.02 -0.78
CA ARG A 217 16.25 20.26 0.16
C ARG A 217 17.25 21.11 0.94
N ASP A 218 17.72 22.21 0.35
CA ASP A 218 18.72 23.11 0.95
C ASP A 218 18.08 24.29 1.70
N TYR A 219 16.77 24.25 1.95
CA TYR A 219 16.11 25.27 2.76
C TYR A 219 16.74 25.28 4.16
N PRO A 220 16.84 26.44 4.85
CA PRO A 220 17.18 26.41 6.27
C PRO A 220 16.14 25.52 6.96
N HIS A 221 16.57 24.45 7.65
CA HIS A 221 15.69 23.54 8.39
C HIS A 221 15.73 23.89 9.89
N THR A 222 15.62 25.18 10.23
CA THR A 222 15.85 25.63 11.60
C THR A 222 14.89 26.76 12.00
N GLY A 223 14.14 26.54 13.08
CA GLY A 223 13.20 27.52 13.64
C GLY A 223 12.02 27.79 12.69
N ASP A 224 11.61 29.06 12.59
CA ASP A 224 10.50 29.53 11.73
C ASP A 224 10.87 29.63 10.23
N ASN A 225 11.86 28.87 9.77
CA ASN A 225 12.10 28.64 8.35
C ASN A 225 12.26 27.12 8.23
N ASN A 226 11.24 26.44 7.73
CA ASN A 226 11.22 25.01 7.44
C ASN A 226 10.49 24.72 6.11
N LEU A 227 10.32 23.45 5.74
CA LEU A 227 9.61 23.08 4.52
C LEU A 227 8.17 23.63 4.51
N CYS A 228 7.49 23.70 5.66
CA CYS A 228 6.16 24.28 5.71
C CYS A 228 6.13 25.74 5.32
N ASP A 229 7.05 26.58 5.80
CA ASP A 229 7.07 27.99 5.43
C ASP A 229 7.21 28.18 3.92
N TYR A 230 8.01 27.32 3.27
CA TYR A 230 8.15 27.31 1.82
C TYR A 230 6.85 26.88 1.11
N HIS A 231 6.13 25.90 1.65
CA HIS A 231 4.84 25.48 1.11
C HIS A 231 3.66 26.29 1.68
N ASP A 232 3.88 27.29 2.56
CA ASP A 232 2.82 28.07 3.22
C ASP A 232 2.40 29.34 2.48
N GLU A 233 2.12 29.21 1.18
CA GLU A 233 1.64 30.34 0.37
C GLU A 233 0.17 30.20 -0.05
N SER A 234 -0.47 31.36 -0.31
CA SER A 234 -1.89 31.46 -0.74
C SER A 234 -2.28 30.61 -1.98
N ASN A 235 -1.30 30.16 -2.78
CA ASN A 235 -1.51 29.40 -4.00
C ASN A 235 -1.07 27.91 -3.93
N THR A 236 -1.06 27.34 -2.73
CA THR A 236 -0.61 25.95 -2.50
C THR A 236 -1.64 25.06 -1.80
N SER A 237 -2.76 25.60 -1.32
CA SER A 237 -3.72 24.86 -0.49
C SER A 237 -4.24 23.57 -1.12
N LYS A 238 -4.47 23.54 -2.44
CA LYS A 238 -4.90 22.30 -3.13
C LYS A 238 -3.79 21.26 -3.21
N PHE A 239 -2.53 21.70 -3.21
CA PHE A 239 -1.38 20.82 -3.15
C PHE A 239 -1.24 20.23 -1.74
N ARG A 240 -1.23 21.07 -0.70
CA ARG A 240 -1.12 20.62 0.71
C ARG A 240 -2.25 19.71 1.17
N ARG A 241 -3.46 19.88 0.62
CA ARG A 241 -4.59 18.96 0.85
C ARG A 241 -4.28 17.51 0.45
N ASN A 242 -3.40 17.32 -0.53
CA ASN A 242 -3.13 16.01 -1.14
C ASN A 242 -1.73 15.48 -0.84
N VAL A 243 -0.79 16.35 -0.48
CA VAL A 243 0.64 16.02 -0.42
C VAL A 243 1.19 16.34 0.95
N TRP A 244 1.83 15.35 1.56
CA TRP A 244 2.57 15.45 2.82
C TRP A 244 3.86 16.26 2.61
N ILE A 245 4.18 17.15 3.54
CA ILE A 245 5.33 18.06 3.45
C ILE A 245 6.42 17.58 4.41
N GLY A 246 7.48 17.00 3.85
CA GLY A 246 8.54 16.36 4.62
C GLY A 246 8.06 15.13 5.39
N VAL A 247 8.88 14.70 6.34
CA VAL A 247 8.61 13.61 7.27
C VAL A 247 8.91 14.04 8.71
N ASP A 248 8.33 13.32 9.66
CA ASP A 248 8.69 13.41 11.05
C ASP A 248 10.05 12.72 11.30
N GLU A 249 10.94 13.38 12.05
CA GLU A 249 12.27 12.88 12.43
C GLU A 249 12.46 12.90 13.95
N MET A 250 12.95 11.80 14.50
CA MET A 250 13.22 11.62 15.93
C MET A 250 14.73 11.65 16.21
N ASP A 251 15.15 12.41 17.21
CA ASP A 251 16.53 12.37 17.67
C ASP A 251 16.82 11.18 18.60
N ALA A 252 18.09 10.94 18.93
CA ALA A 252 18.50 9.85 19.81
C ALA A 252 17.96 9.96 21.25
N SER A 253 17.35 11.08 21.62
CA SER A 253 16.71 11.29 22.92
C SER A 253 15.19 11.08 22.90
N GLY A 254 14.62 10.79 21.72
CA GLY A 254 13.17 10.63 21.53
C GLY A 254 12.43 11.93 21.21
N SER A 255 13.14 13.04 20.96
CA SER A 255 12.51 14.31 20.60
C SER A 255 12.14 14.33 19.11
N LEU A 256 10.90 14.67 18.80
CA LEU A 256 10.41 14.76 17.42
C LEU A 256 10.62 16.17 16.85
N THR A 257 11.07 16.23 15.59
CA THR A 257 10.99 17.40 14.71
C THR A 257 10.16 17.05 13.48
N SER A 258 9.19 17.89 13.15
CA SER A 258 8.30 17.68 11.99
C SER A 258 8.78 18.45 10.76
N HIS A 259 8.31 17.99 9.60
CA HIS A 259 8.52 18.64 8.29
C HIS A 259 9.98 18.64 7.82
N GLU A 260 10.72 17.61 8.20
CA GLU A 260 12.11 17.43 7.78
C GLU A 260 12.18 16.84 6.36
N PRO A 261 13.17 17.21 5.54
CA PRO A 261 13.45 16.49 4.31
C PRO A 261 13.92 15.06 4.62
N LEU A 262 13.69 14.10 3.72
CA LEU A 262 14.24 12.76 3.94
C LEU A 262 15.76 12.81 3.93
N ALA A 263 16.37 12.12 4.89
CA ALA A 263 17.80 11.88 4.86
C ALA A 263 18.18 11.07 3.61
N GLN A 264 19.08 11.62 2.80
CA GLN A 264 19.48 11.03 1.52
C GLN A 264 20.89 10.48 1.59
N ASN A 265 21.03 9.19 1.32
CA ASN A 265 22.27 8.46 1.48
C ASN A 265 22.86 8.75 2.87
N SER A 266 24.12 9.17 2.96
CA SER A 266 24.76 9.48 4.24
C SER A 266 24.54 10.91 4.74
N SER A 267 23.81 11.75 3.99
CA SER A 267 23.60 13.16 4.33
C SER A 267 22.36 13.30 5.20
N GLN A 268 22.43 14.17 6.21
CA GLN A 268 21.30 14.49 7.10
C GLN A 268 20.83 13.32 7.98
N LEU A 269 21.63 12.27 8.12
CA LEU A 269 21.33 11.17 9.03
C LEU A 269 21.52 11.63 10.49
N THR A 270 20.50 11.40 11.31
CA THR A 270 20.51 11.63 12.75
C THR A 270 21.54 10.73 13.45
N PRO A 271 22.35 11.27 14.39
CA PRO A 271 23.27 10.46 15.18
C PRO A 271 22.55 9.64 16.27
N ASP A 272 23.24 8.64 16.80
CA ASP A 272 22.90 7.99 18.08
C ASP A 272 23.27 8.87 19.29
N ILE A 273 23.01 8.36 20.51
CA ILE A 273 23.30 9.07 21.78
C ILE A 273 24.80 9.33 21.99
N ASP A 274 25.68 8.56 21.35
CA ASP A 274 27.13 8.68 21.41
C ASP A 274 27.68 9.61 20.31
N GLY A 275 26.82 10.11 19.43
CA GLY A 275 27.17 10.99 18.32
C GLY A 275 27.64 10.28 17.05
N ASN A 276 27.45 8.95 16.94
CA ASN A 276 27.76 8.21 15.72
C ASN A 276 26.61 8.33 14.71
N THR A 277 26.96 8.60 13.45
CA THR A 277 25.97 8.76 12.38
C THR A 277 26.10 7.65 11.35
N SER A 278 25.01 6.92 11.12
CA SER A 278 24.88 5.90 10.08
C SER A 278 23.41 5.69 9.69
N ALA A 279 23.16 4.97 8.60
CA ALA A 279 21.79 4.60 8.23
C ALA A 279 21.15 3.73 9.32
N THR A 280 21.96 2.91 10.00
CA THR A 280 21.53 2.02 11.08
C THR A 280 21.08 2.83 12.29
N THR A 281 21.87 3.78 12.75
CA THR A 281 21.49 4.63 13.91
C THR A 281 20.24 5.47 13.60
N HIS A 282 20.11 5.96 12.37
CA HIS A 282 18.92 6.70 11.93
C HIS A 282 17.67 5.79 11.89
N TYR A 283 17.81 4.56 11.38
CA TYR A 283 16.76 3.55 11.41
C TYR A 283 16.37 3.14 12.84
N GLU A 284 17.36 2.96 13.73
CA GLU A 284 17.16 2.60 15.14
C GLU A 284 16.39 3.69 15.90
N ASN A 285 16.64 4.97 15.60
CA ASN A 285 15.85 6.10 16.11
C ASN A 285 14.40 6.13 15.58
N GLY A 286 14.03 5.26 14.63
CA GLY A 286 12.68 5.22 14.05
C GLY A 286 12.48 6.22 12.91
N ASN A 287 13.54 6.62 12.21
CA ASN A 287 13.46 7.60 11.12
C ASN A 287 13.41 6.94 9.74
N PHE A 288 13.04 7.75 8.75
CA PHE A 288 12.78 7.30 7.38
C PHE A 288 13.81 7.91 6.41
N SER A 289 14.54 7.06 5.69
CA SER A 289 15.65 7.50 4.83
C SER A 289 15.63 6.85 3.45
N VAL A 290 16.36 7.47 2.51
CA VAL A 290 16.49 7.00 1.13
C VAL A 290 17.94 6.73 0.73
N ALA A 291 18.20 5.54 0.18
CA ALA A 291 19.39 5.27 -0.61
C ALA A 291 19.08 5.68 -2.06
N LEU A 292 19.58 6.85 -2.45
CA LEU A 292 19.30 7.48 -3.75
C LEU A 292 20.43 7.23 -4.73
N ASP A 293 20.13 6.59 -5.86
CA ASP A 293 21.01 6.59 -7.02
C ASP A 293 20.72 7.81 -7.91
N ALA A 294 21.50 8.88 -7.71
CA ALA A 294 21.34 10.16 -8.41
C ALA A 294 21.76 10.14 -9.90
N THR A 295 21.85 8.98 -10.55
CA THR A 295 22.15 8.86 -11.99
C THR A 295 20.99 9.38 -12.83
N THR A 296 21.28 10.32 -13.75
CA THR A 296 20.28 10.98 -14.63
C THR A 296 20.47 10.67 -16.12
N GLU A 297 21.41 9.79 -16.46
CA GLU A 297 21.73 9.45 -17.85
C GLU A 297 21.78 7.93 -18.05
N TYR A 298 21.40 7.49 -19.25
CA TYR A 298 21.48 6.08 -19.67
C TYR A 298 22.94 5.66 -19.98
N SER A 299 23.81 5.73 -18.97
CA SER A 299 25.25 5.44 -19.07
C SER A 299 25.74 4.54 -17.93
N LYS A 300 26.56 3.55 -18.30
CA LYS A 300 27.12 2.54 -17.38
C LYS A 300 28.14 3.09 -16.38
N ASP A 301 28.67 4.27 -16.67
CA ASP A 301 29.80 4.86 -15.93
C ASP A 301 29.30 5.71 -14.74
N ASP A 302 27.98 5.94 -14.65
CA ASP A 302 27.39 6.80 -13.64
C ASP A 302 26.55 6.13 -12.56
N ILE A 303 26.10 4.88 -12.73
CA ILE A 303 25.34 4.12 -11.71
C ILE A 303 26.06 4.19 -10.35
N LYS A 304 25.40 4.80 -9.36
CA LYS A 304 25.95 5.01 -8.01
C LYS A 304 25.65 3.85 -7.06
N ILE A 305 24.54 3.15 -7.30
CA ILE A 305 24.14 1.96 -6.54
C ILE A 305 23.96 0.81 -7.54
N SER A 306 24.92 -0.10 -7.54
CA SER A 306 24.85 -1.30 -8.39
C SER A 306 23.95 -2.36 -7.78
N GLY A 307 23.47 -3.31 -8.60
CA GLY A 307 22.72 -4.48 -8.11
C GLY A 307 23.38 -5.19 -6.92
N SER A 308 24.70 -5.39 -6.98
CA SER A 308 25.47 -6.05 -5.90
C SER A 308 25.53 -5.29 -4.56
N THR A 309 25.13 -4.03 -4.53
CA THR A 309 25.16 -3.17 -3.33
C THR A 309 23.77 -2.84 -2.79
N VAL A 310 22.69 -3.24 -3.48
CA VAL A 310 21.31 -2.95 -3.06
C VAL A 310 21.02 -3.55 -1.70
N MET A 311 21.35 -4.84 -1.51
CA MET A 311 21.13 -5.52 -0.24
C MET A 311 21.91 -4.89 0.93
N GLU A 312 23.14 -4.45 0.69
CA GLU A 312 23.93 -3.74 1.71
C GLU A 312 23.21 -2.48 2.22
N LYS A 313 22.52 -1.74 1.33
CA LYS A 313 21.73 -0.57 1.73
C LYS A 313 20.49 -0.98 2.52
N ALA A 314 19.78 -2.01 2.09
CA ALA A 314 18.62 -2.52 2.79
C ALA A 314 18.98 -3.01 4.21
N GLU A 315 20.05 -3.79 4.35
CA GLU A 315 20.56 -4.29 5.64
C GLU A 315 21.07 -3.17 6.55
N ALA A 316 21.59 -2.08 5.98
CA ALA A 316 22.00 -0.91 6.75
C ALA A 316 20.83 -0.12 7.34
N GLY A 317 19.58 -0.36 6.90
CA GLY A 317 18.38 0.29 7.44
C GLY A 317 17.78 1.38 6.55
N TYR A 318 18.22 1.54 5.29
CA TYR A 318 17.52 2.45 4.37
C TYR A 318 16.14 1.92 4.02
N ASN A 319 15.12 2.78 4.13
CA ASN A 319 13.74 2.40 3.87
C ASN A 319 13.37 2.51 2.41
N LEU A 320 13.82 3.56 1.74
CA LEU A 320 13.56 3.79 0.33
C LEU A 320 14.81 3.44 -0.48
N LEU A 321 14.67 2.54 -1.45
CA LEU A 321 15.74 2.21 -2.39
C LEU A 321 15.39 2.82 -3.74
N GLU A 322 15.77 4.08 -3.93
CA GLU A 322 15.37 4.88 -5.09
C GLU A 322 16.45 4.81 -6.18
N LEU A 323 16.32 3.84 -7.08
CA LEU A 323 17.41 3.45 -7.97
C LEU A 323 17.18 3.87 -9.43
N ALA A 324 18.26 4.18 -10.13
CA ALA A 324 18.25 4.45 -11.56
C ALA A 324 18.44 3.15 -12.37
N LEU A 325 17.93 3.12 -13.60
CA LEU A 325 18.18 2.05 -14.58
C LEU A 325 17.78 0.65 -14.09
N VAL A 326 16.68 0.55 -13.34
CA VAL A 326 16.15 -0.72 -12.84
C VAL A 326 15.82 -1.63 -14.03
N GLU A 327 16.40 -2.82 -14.03
CA GLU A 327 16.34 -3.85 -15.09
C GLU A 327 16.87 -3.41 -16.48
N ALA A 328 17.72 -2.39 -16.55
CA ALA A 328 18.28 -1.93 -17.82
C ALA A 328 19.38 -2.88 -18.36
N ASN A 329 18.98 -3.87 -19.16
CA ASN A 329 19.86 -4.89 -19.74
C ASN A 329 20.43 -4.54 -21.15
N ALA A 330 20.79 -3.28 -21.39
CA ALA A 330 21.50 -2.92 -22.63
C ALA A 330 22.93 -3.51 -22.65
N THR A 331 23.38 -3.93 -23.83
CA THR A 331 24.74 -4.49 -24.05
C THR A 331 25.87 -3.55 -23.62
N THR A 332 25.59 -2.25 -23.45
CA THR A 332 26.51 -1.23 -22.97
C THR A 332 26.57 -1.10 -21.44
N ILE A 333 25.46 -1.29 -20.71
CA ILE A 333 25.39 -1.17 -19.24
C ILE A 333 25.83 -2.47 -18.56
N GLY A 334 25.39 -3.61 -19.11
CA GLY A 334 25.66 -4.95 -18.58
C GLY A 334 24.80 -5.26 -17.34
N ALA A 335 24.15 -6.43 -17.35
CA ALA A 335 23.23 -6.87 -16.30
C ALA A 335 23.83 -6.88 -14.89
N SER A 336 25.16 -7.08 -14.76
CA SER A 336 25.83 -7.13 -13.46
C SER A 336 26.02 -5.77 -12.79
N LYS A 337 25.71 -4.66 -13.47
CA LYS A 337 25.84 -3.31 -12.94
C LYS A 337 24.49 -2.70 -12.60
N ALA A 338 23.53 -2.78 -13.52
CA ALA A 338 22.18 -2.27 -13.32
C ALA A 338 21.46 -3.06 -12.21
N PRO A 339 20.81 -2.39 -11.25
CA PRO A 339 19.93 -3.07 -10.31
C PRO A 339 18.88 -3.90 -11.04
N GLN A 340 18.72 -5.15 -10.65
CA GLN A 340 17.64 -6.04 -11.10
C GLN A 340 16.58 -6.16 -10.02
N ILE A 341 15.37 -6.59 -10.38
CA ILE A 341 14.27 -6.80 -9.42
C ILE A 341 14.67 -7.78 -8.31
N GLU A 342 15.42 -8.83 -8.63
CA GLU A 342 15.93 -9.76 -7.62
C GLU A 342 16.85 -9.12 -6.57
N ASP A 343 17.55 -8.02 -6.90
CA ASP A 343 18.50 -7.38 -5.99
C ASP A 343 17.80 -6.66 -4.82
N PHE A 344 16.50 -6.36 -4.96
CA PHE A 344 15.66 -5.82 -3.89
C PHE A 344 15.12 -6.90 -2.94
N THR A 345 15.20 -8.18 -3.32
CA THR A 345 14.59 -9.27 -2.56
C THR A 345 15.51 -9.75 -1.44
N TRP A 346 15.15 -9.45 -0.19
CA TRP A 346 15.86 -9.90 1.02
C TRP A 346 15.23 -11.14 1.65
N SER A 347 13.94 -11.38 1.41
CA SER A 347 13.16 -12.40 2.10
C SER A 347 13.35 -13.78 1.47
N TRP A 348 12.71 -14.01 0.33
CA TRP A 348 12.54 -15.32 -0.28
C TRP A 348 13.79 -15.83 -0.98
N ARG A 349 14.11 -17.11 -0.72
CA ARG A 349 15.10 -17.86 -1.51
C ARG A 349 14.76 -17.85 -3.00
N ASN A 350 15.79 -18.02 -3.82
CA ASN A 350 15.63 -18.09 -5.28
C ASN A 350 14.74 -19.22 -5.80
N ASP A 351 14.46 -20.23 -4.98
CA ASP A 351 13.61 -21.39 -5.27
C ASP A 351 12.36 -21.44 -4.38
N SER A 352 11.97 -20.31 -3.76
CA SER A 352 10.83 -20.22 -2.85
C SER A 352 9.98 -18.97 -3.07
N PRO A 353 8.68 -18.99 -2.73
CA PRO A 353 7.92 -20.16 -2.29
C PRO A 353 7.77 -21.22 -3.39
N SER A 354 7.89 -22.50 -3.02
CA SER A 354 7.90 -23.64 -3.93
C SER A 354 6.50 -24.11 -4.38
N GLY A 355 5.45 -23.54 -3.79
CA GLY A 355 4.04 -23.85 -4.05
C GLY A 355 3.51 -25.14 -3.39
N GLY A 356 4.38 -25.90 -2.69
CA GLY A 356 4.01 -27.15 -2.02
C GLY A 356 3.83 -27.04 -0.51
N ASN A 357 4.23 -25.92 0.09
CA ASN A 357 4.17 -25.70 1.53
C ASN A 357 3.60 -24.32 1.88
N ARG A 358 3.12 -24.19 3.12
CA ARG A 358 2.28 -23.06 3.54
C ARG A 358 2.82 -22.28 4.74
N CYS A 359 3.98 -22.61 5.27
CA CYS A 359 4.57 -21.93 6.43
C CYS A 359 6.04 -21.62 6.17
N ALA A 360 6.51 -20.44 6.56
CA ALA A 360 7.85 -19.99 6.25
C ALA A 360 8.80 -20.14 7.45
N TRP A 361 10.05 -20.50 7.16
CA TRP A 361 11.14 -20.45 8.13
C TRP A 361 12.35 -19.68 7.59
N MET A 362 13.19 -19.19 8.48
CA MET A 362 14.54 -18.74 8.15
C MET A 362 15.47 -19.95 8.05
N THR A 363 16.21 -20.07 6.95
CA THR A 363 17.20 -21.13 6.73
C THR A 363 18.52 -20.85 7.42
N ASN A 364 19.45 -21.81 7.34
CA ASN A 364 20.72 -21.71 8.03
C ASN A 364 21.66 -20.61 7.50
N ASP A 365 21.38 -20.09 6.31
CA ASP A 365 22.05 -19.00 5.60
C ASP A 365 21.27 -17.66 5.65
N GLY A 366 20.16 -17.59 6.40
CA GLY A 366 19.43 -16.34 6.65
C GLY A 366 18.35 -15.98 5.63
N GLU A 367 18.18 -16.78 4.57
CA GLU A 367 17.10 -16.62 3.58
C GLU A 367 15.79 -17.29 4.06
N ILE A 368 14.66 -16.95 3.45
CA ILE A 368 13.32 -17.47 3.81
C ILE A 368 12.83 -18.48 2.78
N THR A 369 12.30 -19.61 3.24
CA THR A 369 11.70 -20.64 2.37
C THR A 369 10.44 -21.21 3.00
N ASP A 370 9.54 -21.70 2.16
CA ASP A 370 8.33 -22.39 2.56
C ASP A 370 8.63 -23.84 2.98
N TYR A 371 7.95 -24.31 4.02
CA TYR A 371 8.10 -25.66 4.54
C TYR A 371 6.84 -26.19 5.21
N SER A 372 6.77 -27.50 5.38
CA SER A 372 5.62 -28.15 6.01
C SER A 372 5.43 -27.65 7.44
N CYS A 373 4.27 -27.02 7.68
CA CYS A 373 3.88 -26.42 8.96
C CYS A 373 3.95 -27.39 10.16
N SER A 374 3.85 -28.70 9.91
CA SER A 374 3.89 -29.75 10.94
C SER A 374 5.29 -30.05 11.48
N THR A 375 6.33 -29.45 10.88
CA THR A 375 7.72 -29.73 11.26
C THR A 375 8.08 -29.06 12.57
N GLU A 376 8.76 -29.77 13.46
CA GLU A 376 9.24 -29.20 14.72
C GLU A 376 10.45 -28.29 14.51
N ARG A 377 10.31 -27.00 14.84
CA ARG A 377 11.41 -26.03 14.91
C ARG A 377 11.18 -25.08 16.07
N VAL A 378 12.27 -24.41 16.47
CA VAL A 378 12.20 -23.23 17.32
C VAL A 378 11.60 -22.07 16.54
N PHE A 379 11.04 -21.11 17.28
CA PHE A 379 10.33 -19.94 16.80
C PHE A 379 11.15 -18.66 17.01
N ALA A 380 11.07 -17.74 16.04
CA ALA A 380 11.51 -16.37 16.19
C ALA A 380 10.45 -15.62 17.00
N CYS A 381 10.80 -15.21 18.21
CA CYS A 381 9.97 -14.39 19.07
C CYS A 381 10.51 -12.95 19.10
N VAL A 382 9.65 -11.98 19.37
CA VAL A 382 10.00 -10.56 19.34
C VAL A 382 9.26 -9.80 20.45
N ASP A 383 9.88 -8.77 21.04
CA ASP A 383 9.23 -7.87 22.00
C ASP A 383 8.64 -6.62 21.32
N ASP A 384 8.01 -5.75 22.13
CA ASP A 384 7.36 -4.51 21.67
C ASP A 384 8.38 -3.53 21.07
N GLU A 385 9.62 -3.50 21.57
CA GLU A 385 10.73 -2.72 21.01
C GLU A 385 11.42 -3.39 19.81
N ARG A 386 10.86 -4.50 19.31
CA ARG A 386 11.38 -5.27 18.17
C ARG A 386 12.72 -5.97 18.39
N ASN A 387 13.12 -6.23 19.63
CA ASN A 387 14.26 -7.09 19.94
C ASN A 387 13.92 -8.57 19.74
N TRP A 388 14.80 -9.27 19.05
CA TRP A 388 14.61 -10.67 18.70
C TRP A 388 15.03 -11.62 19.83
N HIS A 389 14.28 -12.71 19.94
CA HIS A 389 14.54 -13.84 20.82
C HIS A 389 14.27 -15.15 20.08
N ILE A 390 15.05 -16.21 20.36
CA ILE A 390 14.75 -17.55 19.83
C ILE A 390 14.22 -18.40 20.97
N SER A 391 13.01 -18.91 20.79
CA SER A 391 12.37 -19.76 21.78
C SER A 391 13.22 -20.99 22.14
N SER A 392 13.20 -21.34 23.42
CA SER A 392 13.88 -22.54 23.94
C SER A 392 13.17 -23.85 23.59
N THR A 393 11.91 -23.78 23.18
CA THR A 393 11.06 -24.93 22.85
C THR A 393 10.75 -24.96 21.36
N SER A 394 10.72 -26.15 20.77
CA SER A 394 10.31 -26.36 19.38
C SER A 394 8.90 -26.91 19.28
N GLY A 395 8.22 -26.62 18.17
CA GLY A 395 6.91 -27.17 17.85
C GLY A 395 6.55 -27.01 16.38
N SER A 396 5.31 -27.33 16.05
CA SER A 396 4.73 -27.02 14.74
C SER A 396 4.58 -25.50 14.58
N TRP A 397 4.51 -25.01 13.36
CA TRP A 397 4.50 -23.58 13.06
C TRP A 397 3.46 -22.79 13.89
N SER A 398 2.23 -23.31 14.02
CA SER A 398 1.15 -22.65 14.76
C SER A 398 1.36 -22.62 16.28
N ASP A 399 2.23 -23.46 16.82
CA ASP A 399 2.54 -23.44 18.26
C ASP A 399 3.32 -22.17 18.63
N GLY A 400 3.93 -21.49 17.67
CA GLY A 400 4.73 -20.28 17.88
C GLY A 400 4.00 -19.18 18.62
N TYR A 401 2.70 -18.97 18.31
CA TYR A 401 1.86 -17.98 18.99
C TYR A 401 1.84 -18.17 20.52
N ASN A 402 1.57 -19.40 20.96
CA ASN A 402 1.51 -19.69 22.39
C ASN A 402 2.92 -19.78 23.01
N VAL A 403 3.88 -20.37 22.30
CA VAL A 403 5.26 -20.55 22.81
C VAL A 403 5.96 -19.22 23.04
N CYS A 404 5.81 -18.25 22.13
CA CYS A 404 6.36 -16.92 22.32
C CYS A 404 5.57 -16.18 23.42
N ALA A 405 4.24 -16.24 23.42
CA ALA A 405 3.42 -15.54 24.42
C ALA A 405 3.69 -16.01 25.86
N GLU A 406 3.91 -17.32 26.07
CA GLU A 406 4.31 -17.87 27.38
C GLU A 406 5.66 -17.34 27.88
N GLN A 407 6.50 -16.84 26.98
CA GLN A 407 7.79 -16.21 27.27
C GLN A 407 7.71 -14.68 27.34
N GLY A 408 6.53 -14.09 27.15
CA GLY A 408 6.32 -12.64 27.16
C GLY A 408 6.71 -11.96 25.85
N TYR A 409 6.65 -12.68 24.73
CA TYR A 409 7.01 -12.20 23.39
C TYR A 409 5.91 -12.54 22.39
N ASP A 410 5.93 -11.90 21.22
CA ASP A 410 5.10 -12.28 20.08
C ASP A 410 5.83 -13.20 19.12
N PHE A 411 5.07 -14.03 18.40
CA PHE A 411 5.64 -14.82 17.30
C PHE A 411 5.91 -13.89 16.11
N GLY A 412 7.18 -13.74 15.73
CA GLY A 412 7.63 -12.64 14.88
C GLY A 412 7.97 -13.00 13.44
N MET A 413 7.87 -12.01 12.56
CA MET A 413 8.43 -11.98 11.21
C MET A 413 9.23 -10.67 11.06
N PRO A 414 10.48 -10.70 10.55
CA PRO A 414 11.20 -9.49 10.20
C PRO A 414 10.40 -8.62 9.23
N TYR A 415 10.32 -7.33 9.47
CA TYR A 415 9.67 -6.37 8.58
C TYR A 415 10.51 -6.11 7.33
N ASN A 416 11.83 -6.13 7.46
CA ASN A 416 12.73 -5.75 6.38
C ASN A 416 14.09 -6.51 6.45
N ALA A 417 14.97 -6.18 5.51
CA ALA A 417 16.32 -6.75 5.41
C ALA A 417 17.18 -6.53 6.67
N HIS A 418 17.09 -5.35 7.30
CA HIS A 418 17.84 -5.02 8.50
C HIS A 418 17.46 -5.93 9.67
N GLU A 419 16.17 -6.07 9.97
CA GLU A 419 15.71 -6.97 11.04
C GLU A 419 16.00 -8.44 10.72
N ASN A 420 15.92 -8.84 9.45
CA ASN A 420 16.25 -10.21 9.03
C ASN A 420 17.74 -10.51 9.29
N ALA A 421 18.63 -9.56 8.98
CA ALA A 421 20.06 -9.67 9.29
C ALA A 421 20.32 -9.71 10.81
N THR A 422 19.59 -8.92 11.60
CA THR A 422 19.67 -8.93 13.07
C THR A 422 19.24 -10.28 13.66
N LEU A 423 18.10 -10.83 13.23
CA LEU A 423 17.63 -12.16 13.65
C LEU A 423 18.62 -13.27 13.23
N TYR A 424 19.16 -13.18 12.01
CA TYR A 424 20.17 -14.13 11.54
C TYR A 424 21.47 -14.08 12.37
N SER A 425 21.91 -12.88 12.75
CA SER A 425 23.07 -12.68 13.63
C SER A 425 22.81 -13.27 15.02
N LEU A 426 21.63 -13.01 15.61
CA LEU A 426 21.20 -13.58 16.89
C LEU A 426 21.25 -15.10 16.86
N ARG A 427 20.66 -15.73 15.83
CA ARG A 427 20.70 -17.17 15.60
C ARG A 427 22.12 -17.73 15.66
N GLY A 428 23.06 -17.07 14.97
CA GLY A 428 24.46 -17.45 14.98
C GLY A 428 25.09 -17.33 16.37
N SER A 429 24.79 -16.24 17.08
CA SER A 429 25.34 -15.96 18.43
C SER A 429 24.85 -16.94 19.50
N GLU A 430 23.62 -17.43 19.38
CA GLU A 430 23.03 -18.44 20.28
C GLU A 430 23.40 -19.88 19.88
N GLY A 431 24.11 -20.06 18.77
CA GLY A 431 24.53 -21.39 18.29
C GLY A 431 23.38 -22.25 17.77
N VAL A 432 22.28 -21.63 17.35
CA VAL A 432 21.12 -22.31 16.77
C VAL A 432 21.46 -22.76 15.34
N ASN A 433 21.63 -24.07 15.15
CA ASN A 433 22.06 -24.67 13.88
C ASN A 433 20.91 -25.23 13.03
N THR A 434 19.66 -25.01 13.46
CA THR A 434 18.45 -25.38 12.74
C THR A 434 17.80 -24.15 12.11
N SER A 435 16.86 -24.37 11.19
CA SER A 435 15.93 -23.34 10.74
C SER A 435 15.06 -22.84 11.89
N ILE A 436 14.52 -21.63 11.75
CA ILE A 436 13.66 -20.98 12.75
C ILE A 436 12.32 -20.65 12.10
N TRP A 437 11.21 -21.04 12.72
CA TRP A 437 9.88 -20.65 12.25
C TRP A 437 9.71 -19.13 12.32
N LEU A 438 9.11 -18.55 11.28
CA LEU A 438 8.75 -17.14 11.19
C LEU A 438 7.23 -17.02 11.10
N ASN A 439 6.63 -15.98 11.65
CA ASN A 439 5.19 -15.72 11.56
C ASN A 439 4.80 -15.22 10.16
N TYR A 440 4.91 -16.11 9.17
CA TYR A 440 4.62 -15.88 7.78
C TYR A 440 4.10 -17.17 7.13
N TYR A 441 2.87 -17.14 6.63
CA TYR A 441 2.17 -18.33 6.14
C TYR A 441 1.24 -18.01 4.96
N GLU A 442 0.87 -19.05 4.22
CA GLU A 442 0.02 -18.99 3.04
C GLU A 442 -1.42 -19.38 3.42
N PRO A 443 -2.34 -18.43 3.69
CA PRO A 443 -3.76 -18.72 3.92
C PRO A 443 -4.49 -19.28 2.70
N PHE A 444 -4.03 -18.99 1.48
CA PHE A 444 -4.46 -19.64 0.25
C PHE A 444 -3.44 -19.45 -0.87
N GLU A 445 -3.52 -20.29 -1.89
CA GLU A 445 -2.53 -20.39 -2.97
C GLU A 445 -2.15 -19.01 -3.54
N GLY A 446 -0.85 -18.70 -3.48
CA GLY A 446 -0.27 -17.48 -4.04
C GLY A 446 -0.42 -16.22 -3.18
N PHE A 447 -0.98 -16.30 -1.97
CA PHE A 447 -1.08 -15.18 -1.04
C PHE A 447 -0.51 -15.55 0.32
N TRP A 448 0.45 -14.74 0.79
CA TRP A 448 1.14 -14.94 2.05
C TRP A 448 0.92 -13.75 2.98
N ILE A 449 0.71 -14.02 4.27
CA ILE A 449 0.46 -12.98 5.28
C ILE A 449 1.45 -13.12 6.44
N ALA A 450 2.01 -11.98 6.86
CA ALA A 450 3.00 -11.88 7.92
C ALA A 450 2.40 -11.27 9.20
N GLY A 451 3.05 -11.51 10.34
CA GLY A 451 2.82 -10.76 11.58
C GLY A 451 1.37 -10.79 12.07
N GLN A 452 0.73 -11.95 12.00
CA GLN A 452 -0.62 -12.12 12.54
C GLN A 452 -0.57 -12.36 14.04
N ASP A 453 -1.58 -11.92 14.79
CA ASP A 453 -1.59 -12.12 16.26
C ASP A 453 -1.99 -13.56 16.62
N SER A 454 -2.62 -14.26 15.67
CA SER A 454 -3.01 -15.66 15.78
C SER A 454 -3.16 -16.30 14.40
N TYR A 455 -3.18 -17.64 14.37
CA TYR A 455 -3.46 -18.39 13.14
C TYR A 455 -4.93 -18.23 12.72
N SER A 456 -5.14 -17.96 11.42
CA SER A 456 -6.45 -17.93 10.78
C SER A 456 -6.37 -18.57 9.40
N ASP A 457 -7.33 -19.43 9.05
CA ASP A 457 -7.46 -19.95 7.67
C ASP A 457 -8.36 -19.08 6.79
N PHE A 458 -8.98 -18.05 7.39
CA PHE A 458 -9.94 -17.11 6.79
C PHE A 458 -11.13 -17.76 6.06
N GLY A 459 -11.30 -19.08 6.14
CA GLY A 459 -12.31 -19.84 5.42
C GLY A 459 -12.34 -19.58 3.91
N TYR A 460 -11.21 -19.24 3.27
CA TYR A 460 -11.20 -18.86 1.85
C TYR A 460 -11.57 -20.02 0.91
N ILE A 461 -12.48 -19.77 -0.04
CA ILE A 461 -12.82 -20.69 -1.12
C ILE A 461 -13.08 -19.93 -2.42
N LYS A 462 -12.35 -20.26 -3.49
CA LYS A 462 -12.69 -19.90 -4.88
C LYS A 462 -13.69 -20.92 -5.45
N LYS A 463 -14.84 -20.47 -5.95
CA LYS A 463 -15.81 -21.31 -6.68
C LYS A 463 -15.68 -21.04 -8.17
N ASP A 464 -15.52 -22.09 -8.97
CA ASP A 464 -15.32 -22.02 -10.42
C ASP A 464 -16.33 -21.10 -11.12
N ALA A 465 -15.92 -20.45 -12.20
CA ALA A 465 -16.86 -19.68 -13.00
C ALA A 465 -17.78 -20.61 -13.81
N VAL A 466 -19.06 -20.27 -13.91
CA VAL A 466 -20.00 -20.92 -14.83
C VAL A 466 -20.38 -19.96 -15.94
N GLY A 467 -20.40 -20.46 -17.18
CA GLY A 467 -20.69 -19.67 -18.36
C GLY A 467 -19.84 -20.07 -19.56
N GLY A 468 -19.64 -19.10 -20.44
CA GLY A 468 -18.98 -19.24 -21.73
C GLY A 468 -17.48 -19.10 -21.65
N THR A 469 -16.81 -19.37 -22.77
CA THR A 469 -15.36 -19.14 -22.92
C THR A 469 -15.04 -17.83 -23.65
N GLY A 470 -16.03 -16.95 -23.78
CA GLY A 470 -15.87 -15.62 -24.36
C GLY A 470 -15.36 -14.60 -23.34
N GLY A 471 -15.08 -13.38 -23.82
CA GLY A 471 -14.70 -12.27 -22.97
C GLY A 471 -13.23 -12.26 -22.54
N SER A 472 -12.83 -11.14 -21.95
CA SER A 472 -11.58 -11.00 -21.23
C SER A 472 -11.75 -11.50 -19.79
N GLU A 473 -10.75 -12.21 -19.25
CA GLU A 473 -10.80 -12.70 -17.87
C GLU A 473 -10.70 -11.55 -16.85
N PHE A 474 -11.37 -11.70 -15.72
CA PHE A 474 -11.25 -10.84 -14.55
C PHE A 474 -11.19 -11.69 -13.28
N ASP A 475 -10.43 -11.24 -12.29
CA ASP A 475 -10.36 -11.88 -10.98
C ASP A 475 -10.14 -10.83 -9.89
N SER A 476 -11.17 -10.56 -9.07
CA SER A 476 -11.08 -9.61 -7.95
C SER A 476 -10.50 -10.23 -6.68
N ILE A 477 -9.44 -11.03 -6.83
CA ILE A 477 -8.69 -11.63 -5.72
C ILE A 477 -7.95 -10.57 -4.90
N ASP A 478 -7.56 -9.46 -5.51
CA ASP A 478 -6.96 -8.28 -4.88
C ASP A 478 -7.87 -7.71 -3.77
N LEU A 479 -9.19 -7.69 -3.97
CA LEU A 479 -10.12 -7.26 -2.92
C LEU A 479 -10.11 -8.21 -1.72
N VAL A 480 -10.00 -9.51 -1.96
CA VAL A 480 -9.85 -10.51 -0.90
C VAL A 480 -8.55 -10.27 -0.15
N LYS A 481 -7.42 -10.12 -0.86
CA LYS A 481 -6.13 -9.81 -0.26
C LYS A 481 -6.18 -8.53 0.56
N ARG A 482 -6.73 -7.45 0.02
CA ARG A 482 -6.91 -6.16 0.72
C ARG A 482 -7.67 -6.34 2.03
N LYS A 483 -8.77 -7.10 2.02
CA LYS A 483 -9.55 -7.36 3.24
C LYS A 483 -8.73 -8.08 4.32
N LEU A 484 -7.81 -8.96 3.93
CA LEU A 484 -6.98 -9.74 4.86
C LEU A 484 -5.70 -9.01 5.27
N LEU A 485 -5.17 -8.13 4.43
CA LEU A 485 -4.05 -7.23 4.76
C LEU A 485 -4.50 -6.08 5.67
N GLY A 486 -5.73 -5.60 5.50
CA GLY A 486 -6.40 -4.68 6.40
C GLY A 486 -6.78 -5.30 7.75
N SER A 487 -7.42 -4.54 8.63
CA SER A 487 -8.00 -5.04 9.89
C SER A 487 -9.32 -5.83 9.70
N GLY A 488 -9.67 -6.15 8.45
CA GLY A 488 -10.94 -6.77 8.09
C GLY A 488 -12.10 -5.78 7.94
N ALA A 489 -11.86 -4.48 8.07
CA ALA A 489 -12.88 -3.42 8.09
C ALA A 489 -13.53 -3.10 6.72
N MET A 490 -13.09 -3.75 5.65
CA MET A 490 -13.69 -3.67 4.31
C MET A 490 -14.81 -4.69 4.13
N ASN A 491 -16.00 -4.28 3.68
CA ASN A 491 -17.16 -5.16 3.46
C ASN A 491 -17.84 -4.88 2.12
N ILE A 492 -18.53 -5.86 1.52
CA ILE A 492 -19.47 -5.55 0.42
C ILE A 492 -20.58 -4.66 1.00
N LYS A 493 -20.74 -3.48 0.40
CA LYS A 493 -21.83 -2.54 0.72
C LYS A 493 -23.06 -2.78 -0.13
N SER A 494 -22.87 -3.04 -1.42
CA SER A 494 -23.99 -3.26 -2.31
C SER A 494 -23.61 -4.00 -3.58
N VAL A 495 -24.63 -4.58 -4.22
CA VAL A 495 -24.53 -5.17 -5.55
C VAL A 495 -25.68 -4.69 -6.43
N GLN A 496 -25.43 -4.62 -7.73
CA GLN A 496 -26.43 -4.20 -8.72
C GLN A 496 -26.21 -4.92 -10.04
N ILE A 497 -27.31 -5.34 -10.67
CA ILE A 497 -27.27 -6.06 -11.95
C ILE A 497 -27.65 -5.11 -13.06
N ARG A 498 -26.85 -5.06 -14.13
CA ARG A 498 -27.24 -4.49 -15.42
C ARG A 498 -27.72 -5.63 -16.31
N SER A 499 -28.95 -5.52 -16.79
CA SER A 499 -29.52 -6.59 -17.62
C SER A 499 -30.55 -6.11 -18.64
N GLY A 500 -30.58 -6.78 -19.78
CA GLY A 500 -31.66 -6.81 -20.76
C GLY A 500 -32.25 -8.21 -20.87
N SER A 501 -32.13 -8.84 -22.05
CA SER A 501 -32.44 -10.27 -22.20
C SER A 501 -31.33 -11.19 -21.67
N ARG A 502 -30.16 -10.61 -21.36
CA ARG A 502 -28.95 -11.24 -20.79
C ARG A 502 -28.44 -10.38 -19.63
N ILE A 503 -27.34 -10.81 -19.02
CA ILE A 503 -26.58 -10.02 -18.05
C ILE A 503 -25.51 -9.22 -18.78
N ASP A 504 -25.73 -7.91 -18.87
CA ASP A 504 -24.77 -7.00 -19.50
C ASP A 504 -23.72 -6.49 -18.49
N GLY A 505 -23.98 -6.61 -17.19
CA GLY A 505 -22.98 -6.29 -16.18
C GLY A 505 -23.39 -6.56 -14.73
N LEU A 506 -22.40 -6.56 -13.86
CA LEU A 506 -22.53 -6.67 -12.41
C LEU A 506 -21.68 -5.58 -11.75
N LYS A 507 -22.26 -4.83 -10.84
CA LYS A 507 -21.55 -3.85 -10.01
C LYS A 507 -21.51 -4.33 -8.58
N ALA A 508 -20.33 -4.32 -7.97
CA ALA A 508 -20.13 -4.59 -6.54
C ALA A 508 -19.40 -3.41 -5.91
N CYS A 509 -20.01 -2.81 -4.88
CA CYS A 509 -19.43 -1.69 -4.15
C CYS A 509 -19.06 -2.12 -2.73
N TYR A 510 -17.93 -1.64 -2.25
CA TYR A 510 -17.35 -1.97 -0.96
C TYR A 510 -17.28 -0.73 -0.07
N GLU A 511 -17.61 -0.90 1.20
CA GLU A 511 -17.44 0.14 2.23
C GLU A 511 -16.20 -0.17 3.09
N PHE A 512 -15.61 0.89 3.63
CA PHE A 512 -14.55 0.84 4.63
C PHE A 512 -15.13 1.28 5.97
N LYS A 513 -14.85 0.52 7.02
CA LYS A 513 -15.23 0.87 8.39
C LYS A 513 -14.03 1.34 9.18
N GLN A 514 -14.30 2.13 10.21
CA GLN A 514 -13.25 2.63 11.09
C GLN A 514 -12.57 1.46 11.82
N ALA A 515 -11.26 1.36 11.66
CA ALA A 515 -10.39 0.51 12.47
C ALA A 515 -9.97 1.24 13.77
N ILE A 516 -9.37 0.55 14.73
CA ILE A 516 -8.70 1.21 15.86
C ILE A 516 -7.35 1.72 15.33
N SER A 517 -7.35 2.97 14.88
CA SER A 517 -6.19 3.66 14.32
C SER A 517 -6.45 5.17 14.30
N GLN A 518 -5.38 5.96 14.22
CA GLN A 518 -5.50 7.39 13.98
C GLN A 518 -6.09 7.71 12.60
N ALA A 519 -5.88 6.82 11.61
CA ALA A 519 -6.43 6.98 10.28
C ALA A 519 -7.96 6.91 10.29
N THR A 520 -8.60 7.82 9.56
CA THR A 520 -10.06 7.89 9.42
C THR A 520 -10.49 7.10 8.20
N ALA A 521 -11.45 6.20 8.40
CA ALA A 521 -12.05 5.45 7.30
C ALA A 521 -12.80 6.38 6.34
N SER A 522 -12.52 6.26 5.05
CA SER A 522 -13.21 7.01 4.01
C SER A 522 -14.70 6.64 3.93
N ASN A 523 -15.54 7.63 3.62
CA ASN A 523 -16.95 7.42 3.30
C ASN A 523 -17.19 7.05 1.82
N HIS A 524 -16.12 7.02 1.02
CA HIS A 524 -16.18 6.62 -0.38
C HIS A 524 -16.40 5.11 -0.50
N GLU A 525 -17.19 4.70 -1.49
CA GLU A 525 -17.39 3.29 -1.84
C GLU A 525 -16.48 2.91 -3.00
N LEU A 526 -15.61 1.93 -2.79
CA LEU A 526 -14.84 1.32 -3.89
C LEU A 526 -15.80 0.45 -4.70
N CYS A 527 -16.10 0.84 -5.95
CA CYS A 527 -17.00 0.08 -6.81
C CYS A 527 -16.27 -0.57 -7.99
N ILE A 528 -16.44 -1.88 -8.13
CA ILE A 528 -15.98 -2.65 -9.29
C ILE A 528 -17.17 -2.92 -10.20
N GLU A 529 -17.01 -2.63 -11.48
CA GLU A 529 -17.99 -2.91 -12.53
C GLU A 529 -17.43 -3.99 -13.45
N TYR A 530 -18.17 -5.09 -13.56
CA TYR A 530 -17.90 -6.19 -14.49
C TYR A 530 -18.85 -6.06 -15.68
N GLY A 531 -18.32 -6.20 -16.89
CA GLY A 531 -19.04 -5.93 -18.13
C GLY A 531 -18.91 -4.47 -18.59
N ASN A 532 -18.55 -4.27 -19.85
CA ASN A 532 -18.23 -2.99 -20.46
C ASN A 532 -19.34 -2.45 -21.37
N GLY A 533 -20.38 -3.25 -21.62
CA GLY A 533 -21.42 -2.92 -22.59
C GLY A 533 -22.46 -1.97 -22.04
N GLU A 534 -22.98 -1.11 -22.92
CA GLU A 534 -24.11 -0.22 -22.60
C GLU A 534 -25.48 -0.92 -22.73
N GLY A 535 -25.48 -2.25 -22.92
CA GLY A 535 -26.67 -3.08 -23.04
C GLY A 535 -27.56 -3.04 -21.80
N GLY A 536 -28.82 -3.44 -21.99
CA GLY A 536 -29.81 -3.54 -20.92
C GLY A 536 -30.05 -2.24 -20.15
N SER A 537 -30.51 -2.39 -18.91
CA SER A 537 -30.65 -1.28 -17.96
C SER A 537 -30.15 -1.68 -16.59
N LEU A 538 -29.60 -0.72 -15.86
CA LEU A 538 -29.14 -0.91 -14.49
C LEU A 538 -30.36 -1.08 -13.56
N GLY A 539 -30.39 -2.20 -12.84
CA GLY A 539 -31.51 -2.61 -11.98
C GLY A 539 -31.53 -1.95 -10.60
N THR A 540 -32.27 -2.53 -9.66
CA THR A 540 -32.29 -2.08 -8.26
C THR A 540 -31.00 -2.46 -7.54
N ILE A 541 -30.55 -1.61 -6.61
CA ILE A 541 -29.42 -1.88 -5.71
C ILE A 541 -29.87 -2.82 -4.59
N LEU A 542 -29.14 -3.89 -4.36
CA LEU A 542 -29.23 -4.71 -3.14
C LEU A 542 -28.11 -4.26 -2.20
N SER A 543 -28.46 -3.83 -0.98
CA SER A 543 -27.51 -3.28 0.00
C SER A 543 -27.35 -4.19 1.20
N PHE A 544 -26.19 -4.10 1.85
CA PHE A 544 -25.85 -4.85 3.05
C PHE A 544 -25.46 -3.87 4.16
N ASN A 545 -26.00 -4.08 5.35
CA ASN A 545 -25.57 -3.41 6.57
C ASN A 545 -24.65 -4.31 7.41
N SER A 546 -23.34 -4.07 7.32
CA SER A 546 -22.34 -4.76 8.15
C SER A 546 -22.57 -4.56 9.65
N ALA A 547 -23.24 -3.49 10.10
CA ALA A 547 -23.63 -3.30 11.50
C ALA A 547 -24.76 -4.25 11.97
N SER A 548 -25.45 -4.90 11.03
CA SER A 548 -26.45 -5.94 11.27
C SER A 548 -25.92 -7.34 10.89
N ASP A 549 -24.60 -7.49 10.67
CA ASP A 549 -23.98 -8.70 10.12
C ASP A 549 -24.60 -9.15 8.78
N GLU A 550 -25.10 -8.22 7.97
CA GLU A 550 -25.66 -8.52 6.64
C GLU A 550 -24.55 -8.71 5.60
N TYR A 551 -24.74 -9.67 4.69
CA TYR A 551 -23.78 -10.01 3.64
C TYR A 551 -24.49 -10.61 2.42
N LEU A 552 -23.77 -10.78 1.30
CA LEU A 552 -24.27 -11.46 0.11
C LEU A 552 -24.31 -12.97 0.33
N ASP A 553 -25.52 -13.52 0.41
CA ASP A 553 -25.75 -14.92 0.80
C ASP A 553 -25.72 -15.86 -0.41
N ASP A 554 -26.52 -15.58 -1.45
CA ASP A 554 -26.61 -16.42 -2.64
C ASP A 554 -26.33 -15.67 -3.94
N VAL A 555 -25.62 -16.34 -4.86
CA VAL A 555 -25.47 -15.95 -6.26
C VAL A 555 -25.96 -17.11 -7.13
N GLU A 556 -27.14 -16.96 -7.73
CA GLU A 556 -27.71 -17.91 -8.68
C GLU A 556 -27.47 -17.43 -10.11
N ILE A 557 -26.87 -18.30 -10.92
CA ILE A 557 -26.38 -18.01 -12.27
C ILE A 557 -27.00 -19.02 -13.23
N CYS A 558 -27.73 -18.58 -14.25
CA CYS A 558 -28.22 -19.48 -15.30
C CYS A 558 -27.57 -19.20 -16.65
N VAL A 559 -27.19 -20.30 -17.30
CA VAL A 559 -26.48 -20.35 -18.57
C VAL A 559 -27.34 -21.11 -19.58
N ASP A 560 -27.44 -20.59 -20.81
CA ASP A 560 -28.17 -21.22 -21.92
C ASP A 560 -27.29 -21.31 -23.17
N ASP A 561 -26.87 -22.54 -23.47
CA ASP A 561 -25.98 -22.86 -24.59
C ASP A 561 -26.70 -22.93 -25.94
N GLU A 562 -28.03 -23.10 -25.96
CA GLU A 562 -28.76 -23.48 -27.18
C GLU A 562 -29.09 -22.30 -28.12
N LYS A 563 -29.06 -21.07 -27.60
CA LYS A 563 -29.61 -19.91 -28.33
C LYS A 563 -28.57 -19.12 -29.14
N TYR A 564 -27.28 -19.19 -28.79
CA TYR A 564 -26.21 -18.38 -29.42
C TYR A 564 -24.81 -19.01 -29.44
N GLU A 565 -24.68 -20.33 -29.23
CA GLU A 565 -23.43 -21.12 -29.36
C GLU A 565 -22.23 -20.68 -28.47
N ALA A 566 -22.43 -19.85 -27.43
CA ALA A 566 -21.33 -19.29 -26.64
C ALA A 566 -21.42 -19.39 -25.10
N GLY A 567 -22.49 -19.97 -24.53
CA GLY A 567 -22.58 -20.22 -23.08
C GLY A 567 -22.60 -19.00 -22.14
N SER A 568 -22.91 -17.80 -22.63
CA SER A 568 -22.94 -16.57 -21.80
C SER A 568 -23.95 -16.61 -20.64
N VAL A 569 -23.80 -15.74 -19.64
CA VAL A 569 -24.72 -15.66 -18.49
C VAL A 569 -26.01 -14.93 -18.87
N TYR A 570 -27.16 -15.61 -18.77
CA TYR A 570 -28.47 -15.06 -19.17
C TYR A 570 -29.30 -14.55 -18.01
N TYR A 571 -29.07 -15.09 -16.82
CA TYR A 571 -29.80 -14.75 -15.61
C TYR A 571 -28.85 -14.71 -14.43
N LEU A 572 -29.06 -13.71 -13.59
CA LEU A 572 -28.48 -13.61 -12.27
C LEU A 572 -29.57 -13.31 -11.27
N LYS A 573 -29.48 -13.97 -10.12
CA LYS A 573 -30.20 -13.58 -8.91
C LYS A 573 -29.23 -13.54 -7.74
N LEU A 574 -29.28 -12.42 -7.02
CA LEU A 574 -28.45 -12.15 -5.85
C LEU A 574 -29.37 -12.04 -4.64
N THR A 575 -29.06 -12.75 -3.56
CA THR A 575 -29.85 -12.78 -2.33
C THR A 575 -28.99 -12.38 -1.15
N ALA A 576 -29.47 -11.44 -0.34
CA ALA A 576 -28.83 -11.04 0.92
C ALA A 576 -29.19 -11.98 2.06
N SER A 577 -28.40 -11.97 3.12
CA SER A 577 -28.61 -12.81 4.31
C SER A 577 -29.91 -12.52 5.07
N ASP A 578 -30.55 -11.35 4.84
CA ASP A 578 -31.88 -11.03 5.35
C ASP A 578 -33.04 -11.61 4.49
N GLY A 579 -32.69 -12.25 3.37
CA GLY A 579 -33.62 -12.86 2.41
C GLY A 579 -34.13 -11.93 1.31
N SER A 580 -33.72 -10.66 1.30
CA SER A 580 -34.00 -9.75 0.18
C SER A 580 -33.21 -10.17 -1.07
N SER A 581 -33.74 -9.94 -2.27
CA SER A 581 -33.10 -10.38 -3.50
C SER A 581 -33.38 -9.47 -4.70
N ILE A 582 -32.41 -9.40 -5.61
CA ILE A 582 -32.57 -8.80 -6.94
C ILE A 582 -32.28 -9.85 -8.02
N SER A 583 -32.87 -9.69 -9.20
CA SER A 583 -32.58 -10.54 -10.35
C SER A 583 -32.64 -9.77 -11.66
N GLY A 584 -31.87 -10.21 -12.65
CA GLY A 584 -31.85 -9.64 -14.00
C GLY A 584 -31.77 -10.71 -15.07
N GLY A 585 -32.10 -10.32 -16.31
CA GLY A 585 -32.02 -11.20 -17.48
C GLY A 585 -33.17 -12.19 -17.63
N THR A 586 -32.97 -13.25 -18.40
CA THR A 586 -33.97 -14.29 -18.69
C THR A 586 -33.61 -15.59 -17.99
N GLU A 587 -34.43 -16.04 -17.04
CA GLU A 587 -34.25 -17.33 -16.36
C GLU A 587 -34.51 -18.49 -17.34
N GLN A 588 -33.45 -19.02 -17.94
CA GLN A 588 -33.47 -20.11 -18.90
C GLN A 588 -32.17 -20.93 -18.82
N GLY A 589 -32.19 -22.16 -19.33
CA GLY A 589 -31.03 -23.05 -19.35
C GLY A 589 -30.76 -23.72 -18.00
N SER A 590 -29.48 -23.99 -17.71
CA SER A 590 -29.04 -24.66 -16.48
C SER A 590 -28.58 -23.63 -15.46
N CYS A 591 -29.07 -23.73 -14.22
CA CYS A 591 -28.74 -22.82 -13.14
C CYS A 591 -27.79 -23.45 -12.12
N THR A 592 -26.82 -22.67 -11.65
CA THR A 592 -25.92 -23.00 -10.54
C THR A 592 -26.08 -21.94 -9.45
N THR A 593 -26.24 -22.35 -8.20
CA THR A 593 -26.30 -21.45 -7.05
C THR A 593 -25.04 -21.60 -6.22
N TYR A 594 -24.28 -20.51 -6.08
CA TYR A 594 -23.26 -20.39 -5.06
C TYR A 594 -23.90 -19.82 -3.80
N ALA A 595 -24.15 -20.72 -2.84
CA ALA A 595 -24.69 -20.36 -1.54
C ALA A 595 -23.56 -20.15 -0.51
N SER A 596 -23.75 -19.15 0.33
CA SER A 596 -23.06 -18.98 1.60
C SER A 596 -23.41 -20.13 2.55
N SER A 597 -22.65 -20.25 3.64
CA SER A 597 -22.89 -21.26 4.66
C SER A 597 -22.90 -20.58 6.03
N SER A 598 -23.24 -21.31 7.10
CA SER A 598 -23.18 -20.75 8.46
C SER A 598 -21.82 -20.17 8.85
N SER A 599 -20.75 -20.56 8.17
CA SER A 599 -19.38 -20.10 8.43
C SER A 599 -18.74 -19.36 7.25
N GLN A 600 -19.46 -19.07 6.16
CA GLN A 600 -18.87 -18.41 4.98
C GLN A 600 -19.83 -17.47 4.28
N GLN A 601 -19.32 -16.32 3.86
CA GLN A 601 -19.98 -15.34 3.00
C GLN A 601 -19.37 -15.30 1.60
N ILE A 602 -20.09 -14.73 0.63
CA ILE A 602 -19.53 -14.34 -0.68
C ILE A 602 -18.98 -12.93 -0.56
N PHE A 603 -17.74 -12.71 -1.03
CA PHE A 603 -17.04 -11.44 -0.86
C PHE A 603 -16.59 -10.77 -2.17
N ALA A 604 -16.18 -11.55 -3.18
CA ALA A 604 -15.72 -10.99 -4.46
C ALA A 604 -16.07 -11.92 -5.63
N PHE A 605 -15.82 -11.46 -6.85
CA PHE A 605 -16.19 -12.15 -8.09
C PHE A 605 -14.97 -12.39 -8.99
N HIS A 606 -15.08 -13.39 -9.87
CA HIS A 606 -14.13 -13.65 -10.95
C HIS A 606 -14.89 -14.26 -12.14
N GLY A 607 -14.29 -14.29 -13.33
CA GLY A 607 -14.92 -14.84 -14.52
C GLY A 607 -14.39 -14.21 -15.80
N SER A 608 -15.26 -14.00 -16.77
CA SER A 608 -14.93 -13.33 -18.03
C SER A 608 -16.06 -12.44 -18.52
N HIS A 609 -15.70 -11.32 -19.15
CA HIS A 609 -16.64 -10.38 -19.74
C HIS A 609 -16.04 -9.57 -20.89
N ASP A 610 -16.89 -9.08 -21.79
CA ASP A 610 -16.62 -7.95 -22.68
C ASP A 610 -17.80 -6.99 -22.57
N ASP A 611 -18.65 -6.87 -23.60
CA ASP A 611 -19.90 -6.09 -23.55
C ASP A 611 -20.92 -6.71 -22.58
N GLU A 612 -20.78 -8.00 -22.27
CA GLU A 612 -21.70 -8.81 -21.48
C GLU A 612 -20.89 -9.72 -20.52
N ILE A 613 -21.54 -10.24 -19.47
CA ILE A 613 -20.91 -11.25 -18.61
C ILE A 613 -20.97 -12.61 -19.29
N ASP A 614 -19.81 -13.15 -19.65
CA ASP A 614 -19.70 -14.45 -20.31
C ASP A 614 -19.63 -15.59 -19.30
N SER A 615 -18.85 -15.43 -18.24
CA SER A 615 -18.78 -16.38 -17.14
C SER A 615 -18.67 -15.66 -15.79
N LEU A 616 -19.18 -16.29 -14.73
CA LEU A 616 -19.13 -15.73 -13.38
C LEU A 616 -18.92 -16.81 -12.32
N GLY A 617 -17.99 -16.55 -11.42
CA GLY A 617 -17.69 -17.30 -10.21
C GLY A 617 -17.56 -16.37 -9.01
N VAL A 618 -17.32 -16.94 -7.83
CA VAL A 618 -17.26 -16.18 -6.58
C VAL A 618 -16.06 -16.58 -5.72
N HIS A 619 -15.57 -15.61 -4.96
CA HIS A 619 -14.68 -15.81 -3.83
C HIS A 619 -15.48 -15.75 -2.54
N LYS A 620 -15.28 -16.75 -1.68
CA LYS A 620 -15.91 -16.85 -0.38
C LYS A 620 -14.87 -16.68 0.72
N LEU A 621 -15.31 -16.11 1.84
CA LEU A 621 -14.53 -15.88 3.05
C LEU A 621 -15.32 -16.30 4.28
N SER A 622 -14.66 -16.46 5.42
CA SER A 622 -15.34 -16.68 6.69
C SER A 622 -16.37 -15.59 6.97
N SER A 623 -17.57 -15.98 7.43
CA SER A 623 -18.60 -15.02 7.85
C SER A 623 -18.18 -14.22 9.08
N SER A 624 -17.22 -14.73 9.89
CA SER A 624 -16.64 -13.99 11.01
C SER A 624 -15.82 -12.77 10.59
N LEU A 625 -15.54 -12.61 9.29
CA LEU A 625 -14.84 -11.45 8.76
C LEU A 625 -15.79 -10.34 8.34
N VAL A 626 -17.13 -10.52 8.38
CA VAL A 626 -18.03 -9.36 8.30
C VAL A 626 -17.72 -8.50 9.52
N SER A 627 -17.28 -7.27 9.29
CA SER A 627 -16.84 -6.38 10.36
C SER A 627 -17.71 -5.12 10.37
N PRO A 628 -18.45 -4.83 11.45
CA PRO A 628 -19.14 -3.55 11.58
C PRO A 628 -18.16 -2.38 11.73
N GLY A 629 -16.88 -2.68 12.01
CA GLY A 629 -15.86 -1.75 12.48
C GLY A 629 -16.22 -1.12 13.82
N TYR A 630 -15.58 0.02 14.09
CA TYR A 630 -15.78 0.78 15.31
C TYR A 630 -16.51 2.09 15.02
N TYR A 631 -17.10 2.66 16.05
CA TYR A 631 -17.69 4.00 16.01
C TYR A 631 -16.75 4.93 16.75
N ALA A 632 -16.04 5.78 16.03
CA ALA A 632 -15.08 6.70 16.62
C ALA A 632 -15.66 8.10 16.77
N THR A 633 -15.28 8.78 17.85
CA THR A 633 -15.50 10.23 17.98
C THR A 633 -14.67 10.99 16.94
N GLU A 634 -14.95 12.29 16.80
CA GLU A 634 -13.91 13.22 16.35
C GLU A 634 -12.74 13.21 17.36
N TRP A 635 -11.62 13.85 17.02
CA TRP A 635 -10.58 14.12 18.00
C TRP A 635 -11.11 15.12 19.03
N LEU A 636 -11.02 14.74 20.30
CA LEU A 636 -11.58 15.47 21.43
C LEU A 636 -10.44 16.03 22.28
N ASP A 637 -10.62 17.27 22.67
CA ASP A 637 -9.71 18.04 23.52
C ASP A 637 -10.62 18.99 24.35
N LEU A 638 -10.51 18.91 25.68
CA LEU A 638 -11.28 19.70 26.64
C LEU A 638 -10.41 20.61 27.51
N ASP A 639 -9.12 20.32 27.68
CA ASP A 639 -8.20 21.06 28.53
C ASP A 639 -6.92 21.50 27.83
N ASP A 640 -6.47 22.73 28.11
CA ASP A 640 -5.21 23.25 27.61
C ASP A 640 -4.19 23.27 28.77
N PRO A 641 -3.16 22.39 28.75
CA PRO A 641 -2.22 22.23 29.84
C PRO A 641 -1.30 23.45 30.05
N SER A 642 -1.34 24.46 29.16
CA SER A 642 -0.58 25.71 29.32
C SER A 642 -0.95 26.48 30.60
N SER A 643 -2.04 26.11 31.27
CA SER A 643 -2.55 26.79 32.47
C SER A 643 -2.20 26.12 33.80
N ASP A 644 -1.97 24.80 33.85
CA ASP A 644 -1.76 24.02 35.08
C ASP A 644 -0.76 22.86 34.97
N GLY A 645 -0.18 22.62 33.78
CA GLY A 645 0.89 21.66 33.54
C GLY A 645 0.45 20.19 33.53
N ILE A 646 -0.85 19.93 33.51
CA ILE A 646 -1.44 18.58 33.49
C ILE A 646 -2.42 18.52 32.32
N ASP A 647 -2.41 17.42 31.59
CA ASP A 647 -3.31 17.14 30.48
C ASP A 647 -4.15 15.88 30.80
N TYR A 648 -5.49 15.98 30.64
CA TYR A 648 -6.39 14.87 30.96
C TYR A 648 -7.69 14.82 30.15
N GLU A 649 -7.81 13.80 29.31
CA GLU A 649 -9.03 13.58 28.53
C GLU A 649 -9.86 12.39 29.03
N SER A 650 -10.89 12.68 29.84
CA SER A 650 -11.71 11.65 30.49
C SER A 650 -13.06 11.39 29.83
N PHE A 651 -13.45 10.12 29.79
CA PHE A 651 -14.74 9.68 29.25
C PHE A 651 -15.93 10.42 29.88
N ASN A 652 -15.91 10.58 31.21
CA ASN A 652 -17.00 11.20 31.96
C ASN A 652 -17.14 12.70 31.67
N GLU A 653 -16.04 13.41 31.42
CA GLU A 653 -16.06 14.84 31.10
C GLU A 653 -16.52 15.08 29.67
N HIS A 654 -16.05 14.28 28.71
CA HIS A 654 -16.60 14.31 27.35
C HIS A 654 -18.08 13.94 27.29
N GLN A 655 -18.53 13.00 28.11
CA GLN A 655 -19.95 12.69 28.24
C GLN A 655 -20.73 13.89 28.80
N ALA A 656 -20.21 14.55 29.84
CA ALA A 656 -20.83 15.76 30.40
C ALA A 656 -20.83 16.95 29.42
N ALA A 657 -19.80 17.06 28.57
CA ALA A 657 -19.70 18.06 27.51
C ALA A 657 -20.62 17.77 26.30
N GLY A 658 -21.14 16.54 26.20
CA GLY A 658 -22.00 16.11 25.08
C GLY A 658 -21.24 15.59 23.87
N ASN A 659 -19.93 15.36 23.99
CA ASN A 659 -19.10 14.73 22.94
C ASN A 659 -19.31 13.21 22.89
N ILE A 660 -19.81 12.63 23.99
CA ILE A 660 -20.22 11.23 24.11
C ILE A 660 -21.66 11.20 24.66
N THR A 661 -22.52 10.34 24.11
CA THR A 661 -23.92 10.27 24.52
C THR A 661 -24.08 9.74 25.95
N ASN A 662 -25.02 10.30 26.71
CA ASN A 662 -25.33 9.92 28.11
C ASN A 662 -25.77 8.46 28.33
N SER A 663 -26.09 7.72 27.27
CA SER A 663 -26.42 6.29 27.35
C SER A 663 -25.21 5.38 27.17
N CYS A 664 -24.04 5.93 26.87
CA CYS A 664 -22.80 5.18 26.74
C CYS A 664 -22.16 4.99 28.12
N GLU A 665 -21.61 3.81 28.37
CA GLU A 665 -20.87 3.49 29.59
C GLU A 665 -19.42 3.14 29.22
N VAL A 666 -18.50 3.19 30.20
CA VAL A 666 -17.08 2.82 29.99
C VAL A 666 -16.92 1.42 29.39
N SER A 667 -17.81 0.48 29.72
CA SER A 667 -17.80 -0.88 29.17
C SER A 667 -18.06 -0.96 27.66
N ASP A 668 -18.49 0.15 27.05
CA ASP A 668 -18.77 0.24 25.62
C ASP A 668 -17.56 0.73 24.82
N VAL A 669 -16.55 1.27 25.52
CA VAL A 669 -15.28 1.69 24.93
C VAL A 669 -14.51 0.46 24.50
N ALA A 670 -14.22 0.38 23.20
CA ALA A 670 -13.36 -0.65 22.62
C ALA A 670 -11.88 -0.27 22.74
N SER A 671 -11.55 1.00 22.49
CA SER A 671 -10.20 1.54 22.62
C SER A 671 -10.25 3.06 22.77
N ILE A 672 -9.12 3.64 23.16
CA ILE A 672 -8.82 5.07 23.12
C ILE A 672 -7.45 5.23 22.47
N GLU A 673 -7.38 6.10 21.47
CA GLU A 673 -6.10 6.58 20.90
C GLU A 673 -5.86 8.00 21.39
N ALA A 674 -4.61 8.38 21.60
CA ALA A 674 -4.22 9.71 22.07
C ALA A 674 -3.02 10.21 21.28
N ARG A 675 -2.93 11.52 21.06
CA ARG A 675 -1.81 12.12 20.34
C ARG A 675 -1.66 13.59 20.69
N VAL A 676 -0.48 14.13 20.48
CA VAL A 676 -0.23 15.57 20.67
C VAL A 676 -1.10 16.37 19.70
N ALA A 677 -1.84 17.35 20.20
CA ALA A 677 -2.83 18.12 19.45
C ALA A 677 -2.21 18.86 18.25
N ASP A 678 -1.01 19.41 18.39
CA ASP A 678 -0.37 20.16 17.31
C ASP A 678 0.37 19.26 16.29
N THR A 679 1.25 18.37 16.77
CA THR A 679 2.13 17.56 15.90
C THR A 679 1.49 16.27 15.43
N LYS A 680 0.34 15.89 16.02
CA LYS A 680 -0.32 14.60 15.81
C LYS A 680 0.57 13.39 16.12
N LEU A 681 1.64 13.60 16.89
CA LEU A 681 2.55 12.55 17.37
C LEU A 681 1.80 11.64 18.34
N ASP A 682 1.85 10.34 18.05
CA ASP A 682 1.22 9.32 18.89
C ASP A 682 1.82 9.29 20.30
N TYR A 683 0.96 9.12 21.29
CA TYR A 683 1.34 9.24 22.70
C TYR A 683 2.47 8.29 23.16
N PRO A 684 2.61 7.03 22.67
CA PRO A 684 3.69 6.15 23.11
C PRO A 684 5.07 6.63 22.65
N LEU A 685 5.12 7.55 21.68
CA LEU A 685 6.34 8.03 21.05
C LEU A 685 6.90 9.30 21.70
N THR A 686 6.18 9.94 22.63
CA THR A 686 6.62 11.19 23.26
C THR A 686 7.65 10.98 24.37
N GLY A 687 7.76 9.75 24.90
CA GLY A 687 8.57 9.45 26.08
C GLY A 687 8.05 10.06 27.38
N GLU A 688 6.89 10.73 27.35
CA GLU A 688 6.24 11.29 28.53
C GLU A 688 5.63 10.17 29.41
N SER A 689 5.44 10.44 30.70
CA SER A 689 4.84 9.47 31.62
C SER A 689 3.32 9.52 31.49
N LEU A 690 2.77 8.62 30.69
CA LEU A 690 1.35 8.60 30.34
C LEU A 690 0.62 7.42 30.95
N LEU A 691 -0.65 7.63 31.28
CA LEU A 691 -1.58 6.59 31.71
C LEU A 691 -2.79 6.59 30.78
N VAL A 692 -3.14 5.42 30.25
CA VAL A 692 -4.29 5.24 29.36
C VAL A 692 -5.17 4.08 29.85
N GLY A 693 -6.48 4.32 29.90
CA GLY A 693 -7.48 3.30 30.25
C GLY A 693 -8.10 3.50 31.63
N ASP A 694 -8.34 2.42 32.37
CA ASP A 694 -8.99 2.45 33.69
C ASP A 694 -8.04 2.99 34.77
N ILE A 695 -8.17 4.28 35.07
CA ILE A 695 -7.28 5.00 36.00
C ILE A 695 -8.13 5.56 37.14
N GLY A 696 -8.29 4.75 38.18
CA GLY A 696 -9.10 5.11 39.35
C GLY A 696 -10.59 4.85 39.11
N PRO A 697 -11.49 5.85 39.27
CA PRO A 697 -12.91 5.70 38.97
C PRO A 697 -13.29 6.03 37.51
N ASN A 698 -12.33 6.41 36.66
CA ASN A 698 -12.57 6.97 35.33
C ASN A 698 -11.73 6.23 34.28
N TYR A 699 -12.32 6.01 33.10
CA TYR A 699 -11.57 5.62 31.90
C TYR A 699 -11.11 6.89 31.18
N ARG A 700 -9.79 7.05 30.98
CA ARG A 700 -9.21 8.31 30.49
C ARG A 700 -7.83 8.16 29.88
N PHE A 701 -7.41 9.19 29.17
CA PHE A 701 -6.00 9.55 29.01
C PHE A 701 -5.57 10.48 30.15
N PHE A 702 -4.32 10.38 30.59
CA PHE A 702 -3.78 11.25 31.63
C PHE A 702 -2.26 11.31 31.52
N CYS A 703 -1.72 12.52 31.39
CA CYS A 703 -0.29 12.77 31.52
C CYS A 703 0.07 13.07 33.00
N ALA A 704 1.09 12.37 33.52
CA ALA A 704 1.40 12.33 34.95
C ALA A 704 2.53 13.26 35.42
N THR A 705 3.02 14.16 34.55
CA THR A 705 4.10 15.12 34.84
C THR A 705 3.57 16.56 34.92
N GLU A 706 4.40 17.53 35.36
CA GLU A 706 4.04 18.97 35.37
C GLU A 706 4.36 19.68 34.02
N ASP A 707 5.00 18.98 33.08
CA ASP A 707 5.44 19.48 31.77
C ASP A 707 4.85 18.61 30.64
N CYS A 708 3.53 18.41 30.65
CA CYS A 708 2.83 17.61 29.63
C CYS A 708 2.64 18.39 28.33
N SER A 709 2.79 17.70 27.20
CA SER A 709 2.25 18.17 25.93
C SER A 709 0.71 18.25 25.99
N ASP A 710 0.12 19.01 25.09
CA ASP A 710 -1.33 19.10 24.88
C ASP A 710 -1.79 17.92 24.04
N TYR A 711 -2.68 17.07 24.58
CA TYR A 711 -3.14 15.86 23.89
C TYR A 711 -4.62 15.92 23.54
N GLU A 712 -4.92 15.51 22.32
CA GLU A 712 -6.28 15.15 21.91
C GLU A 712 -6.46 13.63 21.91
N VAL A 713 -7.68 13.18 22.18
CA VAL A 713 -8.04 11.75 22.20
C VAL A 713 -9.15 11.40 21.24
N ARG A 714 -9.19 10.13 20.86
CA ARG A 714 -10.27 9.55 20.07
C ARG A 714 -10.78 8.29 20.74
N TYR A 715 -12.07 8.29 21.08
CA TYR A 715 -12.73 7.11 21.66
C TYR A 715 -13.33 6.25 20.57
N PHE A 716 -13.11 4.94 20.65
CA PHE A 716 -13.68 3.94 19.75
C PHE A 716 -14.71 3.10 20.51
N PHE A 717 -15.89 2.95 19.93
CA PHE A 717 -17.00 2.22 20.53
C PHE A 717 -17.44 1.05 19.68
N THR A 718 -18.00 0.03 20.33
CA THR A 718 -18.66 -1.11 19.64
C THR A 718 -20.10 -0.81 19.23
N ARG A 719 -20.64 0.37 19.57
CA ARG A 719 -22.02 0.77 19.26
C ARG A 719 -22.14 2.20 18.75
N ALA A 720 -22.97 2.39 17.72
CA ALA A 720 -23.22 3.69 17.11
C ALA A 720 -23.81 4.71 18.11
N GLY A 721 -24.68 4.25 19.02
CA GLY A 721 -25.39 5.12 19.96
C GLY A 721 -24.52 5.77 21.04
N CYS A 722 -23.21 5.52 21.05
CA CYS A 722 -22.27 6.25 21.89
C CYS A 722 -21.84 7.59 21.28
N LEU A 723 -21.95 7.76 19.96
CA LEU A 723 -21.70 9.03 19.30
C LEU A 723 -22.91 9.98 19.44
N PRO A 724 -22.71 11.32 19.43
CA PRO A 724 -23.78 12.33 19.59
C PRO A 724 -24.86 12.38 18.51
#